data_AF-A0A1I1ZU74-F1
#
_entry.id   AF-A0A1I1ZU74-F1
#
_cell.length_a   1.000
_cell.length_b   1.000
_cell.length_c   1.000
_cell.angle_alpha   90.00
_cell.angle_beta   90.00
_cell.angle_gamma   90.00
#
_symmetry.space_group_name_H-M   'P 1'
#
loop_
_entity.id
_entity.type
_entity.pdbx_description
1 polymer ?
#
loop_
_entity_poly.entity_id
_entity_poly.type
_entity_poly.pdbx_seq_one_letter_code
_entity_poly.pdbx_strand_id
1 'polypeptide(L)'
;MAQITAFTRLAEPTPAAGVVFMSCSDRHRMVRCVADKAILASAAAALLLAPAVPAHATPPPADRACSTEASLLGFSDALDKTTFAGTPVAGLSALAPTGADRALALVDNIGTTPARLYSVNLATPAVTGVTLLTRADGTPYTGGDFDGEGLIAEPGGRTVLASSEKEPSIRRFRLSDGREIASLPVPSRFRVTPAGEAAVNQTFEALTATPDHRVIFAGMEGALAADGAGNNRILRYTGRAGGAYTVAEQLAYRPDPGLGLVELVALGGDQLLSVERGFTAGAGNTVRVYQVSATGAPDVTGVASLSAVTDPRTWLGKRLIADIANCPPAGATAKQPQPNPLLDNIEAAALGATLPGGRRVLRLLSDDNGSATQITRLYTLAVTIRPEATLRSRAILPATAYQRGPVSGTQLPTAPVNGIAAPFPGQPVPGFSAVLPLAGDRLLAMPDNGFGAKNNSADFLLRAYDITPDHRRHRVTVNGFVSFRDPDHRVPFPIVNENTRDRLLTGADFDIESLARDARGNLWIGDEFGPYLIKVDRTGKVLQAPIPLPDGGKSPQSPDLAAGETATVPASRGFEALAASRDGRTLYPILEGARTDDTNQRRRIVYEFDVRKNRYTGRTWSFLVDDPSLLVGDAAVLDGRRLLLIERDNGMGQQSVVKRLVVTDLDKAAADGTLPRRTAADLMRIADPKSVSTPARPGEYGVGELFSFPLQSVESVLPLGGDRVLVANDNNFPGNDGRIPGRADDTELIVIDVPGLR
;
A
#
# COMPACT_ATOMS: atom_id res chain seq x y z
N MET A 1 -40.20 -3.47 32.60
CA MET A 1 -41.57 -3.01 32.88
C MET A 1 -42.27 -2.76 31.56
N ALA A 2 -43.40 -3.45 31.35
CA ALA A 2 -44.46 -3.30 30.32
C ALA A 2 -44.04 -3.15 28.83
N GLN A 3 -44.21 -4.17 27.96
CA GLN A 3 -45.44 -4.54 27.20
C GLN A 3 -45.78 -3.49 26.09
N ILE A 4 -46.05 -3.79 24.81
CA ILE A 4 -47.10 -4.61 24.16
C ILE A 4 -46.70 -4.74 22.66
N THR A 5 -46.49 -5.93 22.08
CA THR A 5 -47.43 -6.82 21.33
C THR A 5 -47.69 -6.48 19.86
N ALA A 6 -47.51 -7.50 19.02
CA ALA A 6 -47.65 -7.58 17.57
C ALA A 6 -49.10 -7.55 17.05
N PHE A 7 -49.25 -7.30 15.75
CA PHE A 7 -50.34 -7.88 14.95
C PHE A 7 -49.84 -8.34 13.57
N THR A 8 -50.40 -9.47 13.17
CA THR A 8 -50.04 -10.38 12.09
C THR A 8 -51.07 -10.32 10.96
N ARG A 9 -50.60 -10.47 9.70
CA ARG A 9 -51.18 -11.29 8.58
C ARG A 9 -52.62 -10.96 8.11
N LEU A 10 -53.09 -11.17 6.86
CA LEU A 10 -52.78 -12.05 5.71
C LEU A 10 -53.66 -11.55 4.54
N ALA A 11 -53.24 -11.75 3.27
CA ALA A 11 -54.04 -12.35 2.17
C ALA A 11 -53.44 -12.04 0.78
N GLU A 12 -53.06 -13.10 0.05
CA GLU A 12 -52.90 -13.21 -1.41
C GLU A 12 -54.31 -13.31 -2.10
N PRO A 13 -54.52 -13.62 -3.42
CA PRO A 13 -53.60 -13.95 -4.53
C PRO A 13 -53.97 -13.47 -5.98
N THR A 14 -52.96 -13.44 -6.90
CA THR A 14 -52.93 -13.82 -8.36
C THR A 14 -53.95 -13.27 -9.41
N PRO A 15 -53.83 -13.55 -10.75
CA PRO A 15 -52.70 -13.58 -11.72
C PRO A 15 -53.05 -12.93 -13.11
N ALA A 16 -52.12 -12.98 -14.08
CA ALA A 16 -52.29 -13.17 -15.57
C ALA A 16 -51.23 -12.37 -16.36
N ALA A 17 -50.27 -13.00 -17.06
CA ALA A 17 -50.33 -13.64 -18.39
C ALA A 17 -50.35 -12.66 -19.59
N GLY A 18 -49.33 -12.77 -20.46
CA GLY A 18 -49.28 -12.07 -21.75
C GLY A 18 -48.00 -12.40 -22.55
N VAL A 19 -48.13 -13.36 -23.47
CA VAL A 19 -47.13 -13.75 -24.50
C VAL A 19 -47.50 -13.05 -25.80
N VAL A 20 -46.52 -12.52 -26.56
CA VAL A 20 -46.64 -12.29 -28.01
C VAL A 20 -45.31 -12.60 -28.71
N PHE A 21 -45.37 -13.48 -29.71
CA PHE A 21 -44.35 -13.78 -30.73
C PHE A 21 -44.56 -12.89 -31.96
N MET A 22 -43.49 -12.53 -32.70
CA MET A 22 -43.59 -12.38 -34.18
C MET A 22 -42.24 -12.56 -34.91
N SER A 23 -42.37 -12.90 -36.20
CA SER A 23 -41.52 -13.75 -37.06
C SER A 23 -40.43 -13.06 -37.91
N CYS A 24 -39.48 -13.90 -38.37
CA CYS A 24 -38.56 -13.84 -39.53
C CYS A 24 -39.08 -13.18 -40.84
N SER A 25 -38.18 -12.66 -41.70
CA SER A 25 -37.66 -13.32 -42.93
C SER A 25 -36.96 -12.39 -43.96
N ASP A 26 -36.10 -13.02 -44.80
CA ASP A 26 -35.59 -12.72 -46.17
C ASP A 26 -34.42 -11.75 -46.42
N ARG A 27 -33.29 -12.06 -47.08
CA ARG A 27 -32.80 -12.93 -48.22
C ARG A 27 -32.69 -12.25 -49.60
N HIS A 28 -31.59 -12.63 -50.29
CA HIS A 28 -31.24 -12.53 -51.75
C HIS A 28 -30.42 -11.30 -52.21
N ARG A 29 -29.42 -11.35 -53.12
CA ARG A 29 -28.87 -12.26 -54.19
C ARG A 29 -27.42 -11.74 -54.49
N MET A 30 -26.33 -12.48 -54.76
CA MET A 30 -25.92 -13.54 -55.72
C MET A 30 -25.40 -13.05 -57.11
N VAL A 31 -24.25 -13.62 -57.54
CA VAL A 31 -23.70 -13.88 -58.93
C VAL A 31 -22.72 -12.83 -59.51
N ARG A 32 -21.61 -13.08 -60.27
CA ARG A 32 -20.63 -14.16 -60.61
C ARG A 32 -19.81 -13.63 -61.83
N CYS A 33 -18.48 -13.81 -61.93
CA CYS A 33 -17.74 -14.18 -63.18
C CYS A 33 -16.19 -14.17 -63.12
N VAL A 34 -15.64 -15.36 -63.38
CA VAL A 34 -14.40 -15.85 -64.04
C VAL A 34 -13.45 -14.86 -64.77
N ALA A 35 -12.12 -15.01 -64.59
CA ALA A 35 -11.15 -15.43 -65.63
C ALA A 35 -9.67 -15.43 -65.16
N ASP A 36 -8.94 -16.43 -65.66
CA ASP A 36 -7.53 -16.77 -65.46
C ASP A 36 -6.50 -15.66 -65.74
N LYS A 37 -5.34 -15.72 -65.05
CA LYS A 37 -4.00 -15.80 -65.66
C LYS A 37 -2.90 -15.99 -64.62
N ALA A 38 -2.14 -17.07 -64.79
CA ALA A 38 -0.86 -17.30 -64.14
C ALA A 38 0.26 -16.53 -64.86
N ILE A 39 1.09 -15.79 -64.13
CA ILE A 39 2.47 -15.45 -64.52
C ILE A 39 3.33 -15.50 -63.25
N LEU A 40 4.28 -16.44 -63.23
CA LEU A 40 5.43 -16.47 -62.33
C LEU A 40 6.37 -15.32 -62.71
N ALA A 41 6.69 -14.44 -61.75
CA ALA A 41 7.87 -13.59 -61.82
C ALA A 41 8.41 -13.36 -60.41
N SER A 42 9.55 -13.99 -60.16
CA SER A 42 10.38 -13.93 -58.96
C SER A 42 10.82 -12.49 -58.66
N ALA A 43 10.54 -12.00 -57.46
CA ALA A 43 11.17 -10.79 -56.93
C ALA A 43 11.45 -10.97 -55.44
N ALA A 44 12.70 -10.72 -55.07
CA ALA A 44 13.28 -10.93 -53.76
C ALA A 44 12.49 -10.21 -52.65
N ALA A 45 12.05 -10.96 -51.65
CA ALA A 45 11.55 -10.41 -50.40
C ALA A 45 12.74 -10.03 -49.52
N ALA A 46 12.99 -8.73 -49.38
CA ALA A 46 13.73 -8.20 -48.25
C ALA A 46 12.96 -8.55 -46.98
N LEU A 47 13.54 -9.40 -46.12
CA LEU A 47 13.04 -9.61 -44.76
C LEU A 47 13.23 -8.29 -43.99
N LEU A 48 12.17 -7.49 -43.93
CA LEU A 48 11.98 -6.54 -42.85
C LEU A 48 11.68 -7.36 -41.59
N LEU A 49 12.69 -7.57 -40.76
CA LEU A 49 12.54 -7.96 -39.37
C LEU A 49 11.75 -6.86 -38.66
N ALA A 50 10.42 -6.97 -38.66
CA ALA A 50 9.59 -6.24 -37.71
C ALA A 50 9.92 -6.81 -36.32
N PRO A 51 10.33 -5.98 -35.34
CA PRO A 51 10.49 -6.45 -33.98
C PRO A 51 9.12 -6.93 -33.51
N ALA A 52 9.06 -8.19 -33.05
CA ALA A 52 7.88 -8.71 -32.38
C ALA A 52 7.57 -7.80 -31.19
N VAL A 53 6.49 -7.03 -31.31
CA VAL A 53 5.94 -6.26 -30.20
C VAL A 53 5.56 -7.30 -29.13
N PRO A 54 6.05 -7.21 -27.89
CA PRO A 54 5.62 -8.11 -26.84
C PRO A 54 4.10 -7.95 -26.70
N ALA A 55 3.38 -9.06 -26.88
CA ALA A 55 1.95 -9.13 -26.64
C ALA A 55 1.72 -8.64 -25.20
N HIS A 56 1.12 -7.45 -25.08
CA HIS A 56 0.71 -6.94 -23.78
C HIS A 56 -0.33 -7.92 -23.26
N ALA A 57 -0.06 -8.52 -22.11
CA ALA A 57 -1.01 -9.38 -21.43
C ALA A 57 -2.29 -8.56 -21.19
N THR A 58 -3.37 -8.95 -21.86
CA THR A 58 -4.68 -8.33 -21.67
C THR A 58 -5.06 -8.47 -20.20
N PRO A 59 -5.42 -7.39 -19.49
CA PRO A 59 -5.97 -7.51 -18.14
C PRO A 59 -7.15 -8.49 -18.16
N PRO A 60 -7.34 -9.31 -17.12
CA PRO A 60 -8.56 -10.10 -17.02
C PRO A 60 -9.78 -9.15 -17.12
N PRO A 61 -10.90 -9.60 -17.70
CA PRO A 61 -12.13 -8.81 -17.75
C PRO A 61 -12.45 -8.24 -16.36
N ALA A 62 -12.93 -6.99 -16.31
CA ALA A 62 -13.27 -6.30 -15.05
C ALA A 62 -14.17 -7.14 -14.12
N ASP A 63 -14.98 -8.03 -14.71
CA ASP A 63 -15.93 -8.94 -14.05
C ASP A 63 -15.30 -10.03 -13.15
N ARG A 64 -13.96 -10.08 -13.00
CA ARG A 64 -13.26 -11.06 -12.14
C ARG A 64 -12.33 -10.46 -11.08
N ALA A 65 -12.20 -9.13 -10.99
CA ALA A 65 -11.25 -8.47 -10.10
C ALA A 65 -11.77 -8.39 -8.65
N CYS A 66 -10.96 -8.85 -7.69
CA CYS A 66 -11.19 -8.60 -6.26
C CYS A 66 -10.49 -7.32 -5.80
N SER A 67 -9.38 -6.98 -6.45
CA SER A 67 -8.59 -5.77 -6.25
C SER A 67 -7.74 -5.51 -7.51
N THR A 68 -6.88 -4.50 -7.47
CA THR A 68 -5.86 -4.30 -8.52
C THR A 68 -4.78 -5.38 -8.53
N GLU A 69 -4.63 -6.14 -7.45
CA GLU A 69 -3.60 -7.18 -7.28
C GLU A 69 -4.18 -8.59 -7.40
N ALA A 70 -5.48 -8.77 -7.13
CA ALA A 70 -6.13 -10.08 -7.03
C ALA A 70 -7.35 -10.20 -7.93
N SER A 71 -7.52 -11.36 -8.55
CA SER A 71 -8.72 -11.71 -9.31
C SER A 71 -9.11 -13.16 -9.06
N LEU A 72 -10.40 -13.41 -8.90
CA LEU A 72 -10.93 -14.75 -8.74
C LEU A 72 -10.87 -15.51 -10.07
N LEU A 73 -10.19 -16.65 -10.09
CA LEU A 73 -10.19 -17.57 -11.22
C LEU A 73 -11.37 -18.55 -11.15
N GLY A 74 -11.74 -18.95 -9.94
CA GLY A 74 -12.91 -19.77 -9.65
C GLY A 74 -12.91 -20.30 -8.22
N PHE A 75 -13.96 -21.05 -7.88
CA PHE A 75 -14.07 -21.80 -6.63
C PHE A 75 -14.68 -23.18 -6.91
N SER A 76 -14.62 -24.09 -5.93
CA SER A 76 -15.25 -25.40 -6.00
C SER A 76 -15.70 -25.85 -4.61
N ASP A 77 -16.94 -26.34 -4.54
CA ASP A 77 -17.55 -26.92 -3.33
C ASP A 77 -17.57 -28.45 -3.41
N ALA A 78 -16.77 -29.06 -4.30
CA ALA A 78 -16.83 -30.50 -4.56
C ALA A 78 -16.35 -31.37 -3.38
N LEU A 79 -15.70 -30.76 -2.38
CA LEU A 79 -15.31 -31.42 -1.14
C LEU A 79 -16.39 -31.33 -0.06
N ASP A 80 -17.34 -30.38 -0.21
CA ASP A 80 -18.32 -30.04 0.81
C ASP A 80 -19.20 -31.24 1.19
N LYS A 81 -19.17 -31.57 2.48
CA LYS A 81 -19.93 -32.69 3.09
C LYS A 81 -19.70 -34.04 2.41
N THR A 82 -18.53 -34.22 1.80
CA THR A 82 -18.12 -35.52 1.25
C THR A 82 -17.56 -36.43 2.35
N THR A 83 -17.35 -37.69 2.02
CA THR A 83 -16.69 -38.66 2.90
C THR A 83 -15.59 -39.37 2.11
N PHE A 84 -14.54 -39.77 2.79
CA PHE A 84 -13.45 -40.56 2.20
C PHE A 84 -12.99 -41.62 3.21
N ALA A 85 -12.88 -42.87 2.78
CA ALA A 85 -12.47 -43.99 3.64
C ALA A 85 -13.25 -44.06 4.99
N GLY A 86 -14.53 -43.70 4.99
CA GLY A 86 -15.39 -43.72 6.18
C GLY A 86 -15.25 -42.51 7.11
N THR A 87 -14.40 -41.52 6.78
CA THR A 87 -14.27 -40.28 7.54
C THR A 87 -14.88 -39.09 6.79
N PRO A 88 -15.54 -38.14 7.48
CA PRO A 88 -16.00 -36.90 6.88
C PRO A 88 -14.82 -36.05 6.37
N VAL A 89 -14.95 -35.51 5.16
CA VAL A 89 -14.07 -34.47 4.64
C VAL A 89 -14.64 -33.13 5.13
N ALA A 90 -14.16 -32.72 6.29
CA ALA A 90 -14.59 -31.57 7.07
C ALA A 90 -13.43 -31.17 7.98
N GLY A 91 -13.46 -29.96 8.53
CA GLY A 91 -12.42 -29.54 9.48
C GLY A 91 -11.10 -29.13 8.82
N LEU A 92 -11.10 -28.63 7.57
CA LEU A 92 -9.85 -28.50 6.79
C LEU A 92 -9.13 -27.16 7.04
N SER A 93 -8.24 -27.13 8.03
CA SER A 93 -7.62 -25.87 8.49
C SER A 93 -6.27 -25.51 7.87
N ALA A 94 -5.51 -26.49 7.35
CA ALA A 94 -4.20 -26.23 6.72
C ALA A 94 -4.06 -26.87 5.32
N LEU A 95 -3.27 -26.26 4.44
CA LEU A 95 -3.00 -26.79 3.09
C LEU A 95 -1.51 -26.70 2.69
N ALA A 96 -0.86 -27.85 2.52
CA ALA A 96 0.54 -27.93 2.10
C ALA A 96 0.70 -28.51 0.68
N PRO A 97 1.19 -27.73 -0.30
CA PRO A 97 1.48 -28.22 -1.64
C PRO A 97 2.48 -29.37 -1.66
N THR A 98 2.15 -30.42 -2.42
CA THR A 98 3.06 -31.55 -2.72
C THR A 98 3.34 -31.67 -4.22
N GLY A 99 2.70 -30.83 -5.03
CA GLY A 99 2.90 -30.70 -6.47
C GLY A 99 2.05 -29.56 -7.04
N ALA A 100 2.06 -29.38 -8.37
CA ALA A 100 1.33 -28.29 -9.02
C ALA A 100 -0.19 -28.30 -8.73
N ASP A 101 -0.77 -29.50 -8.75
CA ASP A 101 -2.22 -29.74 -8.54
C ASP A 101 -2.48 -30.73 -7.40
N ARG A 102 -1.53 -30.87 -6.46
CA ARG A 102 -1.65 -31.79 -5.34
C ARG A 102 -1.22 -31.11 -4.06
N ALA A 103 -1.96 -31.38 -2.99
CA ALA A 103 -1.65 -30.90 -1.66
C ALA A 103 -2.03 -31.95 -0.61
N LEU A 104 -1.53 -31.74 0.60
CA LEU A 104 -2.04 -32.35 1.82
C LEU A 104 -2.90 -31.32 2.53
N ALA A 105 -4.06 -31.72 3.03
CA ALA A 105 -4.89 -30.91 3.91
C ALA A 105 -4.85 -31.49 5.33
N LEU A 106 -4.59 -30.65 6.33
CA LEU A 106 -4.67 -31.02 7.74
C LEU A 106 -6.09 -30.81 8.25
N VAL A 107 -6.51 -31.67 9.17
CA VAL A 107 -7.82 -31.59 9.80
C VAL A 107 -7.66 -31.01 11.22
N ASP A 108 -8.41 -29.97 11.57
CA ASP A 108 -8.65 -29.57 12.96
C ASP A 108 -9.49 -30.67 13.63
N ASN A 109 -9.12 -31.06 14.84
CA ASN A 109 -9.76 -32.24 15.44
C ASN A 109 -10.50 -31.85 16.70
N ILE A 110 -11.74 -32.29 16.77
CA ILE A 110 -12.58 -32.14 17.95
C ILE A 110 -12.82 -33.49 18.64
N GLY A 111 -12.75 -33.47 19.97
CA GLY A 111 -13.11 -34.60 20.82
C GLY A 111 -12.30 -35.86 20.53
N THR A 112 -12.96 -36.99 20.27
CA THR A 112 -12.32 -38.29 20.06
C THR A 112 -11.97 -38.58 18.60
N THR A 113 -12.17 -37.61 17.71
CA THR A 113 -11.91 -37.76 16.28
C THR A 113 -10.41 -37.96 16.03
N PRO A 114 -9.98 -39.05 15.35
CA PRO A 114 -8.57 -39.27 15.06
C PRO A 114 -7.98 -38.20 14.14
N ALA A 115 -6.84 -37.65 14.55
CA ALA A 115 -6.10 -36.67 13.76
C ALA A 115 -5.60 -37.28 12.45
N ARG A 116 -5.70 -36.51 11.37
CA ARG A 116 -5.43 -37.03 10.02
C ARG A 116 -5.05 -35.94 9.02
N LEU A 117 -4.42 -36.39 7.94
CA LEU A 117 -4.17 -35.64 6.73
C LEU A 117 -5.00 -36.24 5.59
N TYR A 118 -5.53 -35.39 4.71
CA TYR A 118 -6.08 -35.81 3.42
C TYR A 118 -5.11 -35.47 2.29
N SER A 119 -4.93 -36.39 1.35
CA SER A 119 -4.30 -36.07 0.05
C SER A 119 -5.37 -35.50 -0.89
N VAL A 120 -5.18 -34.28 -1.38
CA VAL A 120 -6.17 -33.54 -2.17
C VAL A 120 -5.64 -33.25 -3.57
N ASN A 121 -6.44 -33.53 -4.59
CA ASN A 121 -6.22 -33.02 -5.95
C ASN A 121 -6.83 -31.62 -6.06
N LEU A 122 -6.06 -30.63 -6.52
CA LEU A 122 -6.48 -29.22 -6.60
C LEU A 122 -7.00 -28.81 -7.99
N ALA A 123 -6.74 -29.60 -9.04
CA ALA A 123 -7.24 -29.35 -10.39
C ALA A 123 -8.67 -29.86 -10.55
N THR A 124 -8.92 -31.05 -10.03
CA THR A 124 -10.25 -31.66 -9.91
C THR A 124 -10.48 -31.95 -8.43
N PRO A 125 -11.02 -30.98 -7.66
CA PRO A 125 -11.12 -31.07 -6.20
C PRO A 125 -11.72 -32.38 -5.72
N ALA A 126 -10.87 -33.23 -5.15
CA ALA A 126 -11.22 -34.55 -4.64
C ALA A 126 -10.17 -35.03 -3.63
N VAL A 127 -10.62 -35.71 -2.58
CA VAL A 127 -9.73 -36.47 -1.68
C VAL A 127 -9.32 -37.77 -2.37
N THR A 128 -8.03 -38.08 -2.27
CA THR A 128 -7.38 -39.23 -2.94
C THR A 128 -6.67 -40.18 -1.97
N GLY A 129 -6.54 -39.78 -0.70
CA GLY A 129 -5.88 -40.57 0.32
C GLY A 129 -6.09 -39.96 1.71
N VAL A 130 -5.88 -40.78 2.74
CA VAL A 130 -5.94 -40.36 4.14
C VAL A 130 -4.76 -40.97 4.91
N THR A 131 -4.16 -40.20 5.80
CA THR A 131 -3.07 -40.64 6.68
C THR A 131 -3.43 -40.26 8.11
N LEU A 132 -3.60 -41.25 9.00
CA LEU A 132 -3.84 -40.99 10.43
C LEU A 132 -2.54 -40.56 11.10
N LEU A 133 -2.60 -39.53 11.93
CA LEU A 133 -1.45 -39.07 12.70
C LEU A 133 -1.40 -39.82 14.03
N THR A 134 -0.26 -40.46 14.31
CA THR A 134 -0.06 -41.24 15.53
C THR A 134 1.14 -40.76 16.32
N ARG A 135 1.09 -41.01 17.62
CA ARG A 135 2.22 -40.89 18.53
C ARG A 135 3.35 -41.83 18.12
N ALA A 136 4.52 -41.62 18.73
CA ALA A 136 5.67 -42.48 18.51
C ALA A 136 5.43 -43.95 18.89
N ASP A 137 4.45 -44.27 19.74
CA ASP A 137 4.08 -45.64 20.10
C ASP A 137 3.01 -46.27 19.19
N GLY A 138 2.48 -45.52 18.21
CA GLY A 138 1.43 -45.94 17.30
C GLY A 138 0.01 -45.61 17.75
N THR A 139 -0.17 -45.05 18.95
CA THR A 139 -1.49 -44.58 19.43
C THR A 139 -1.95 -43.38 18.60
N PRO A 140 -3.18 -43.35 18.06
CA PRO A 140 -3.69 -42.20 17.33
C PRO A 140 -3.74 -40.94 18.19
N TYR A 141 -3.38 -39.81 17.60
CA TYR A 141 -3.77 -38.50 18.10
C TYR A 141 -5.28 -38.29 17.87
N THR A 142 -5.90 -37.45 18.69
CA THR A 142 -7.32 -37.11 18.64
C THR A 142 -7.54 -35.62 18.89
N GLY A 143 -8.75 -35.11 18.69
CA GLY A 143 -9.09 -33.73 19.07
C GLY A 143 -8.99 -33.40 20.57
N GLY A 144 -8.73 -34.40 21.43
CA GLY A 144 -8.41 -34.17 22.83
C GLY A 144 -6.97 -33.70 23.07
N ASP A 145 -6.06 -34.01 22.14
CA ASP A 145 -4.61 -33.91 22.33
C ASP A 145 -3.82 -33.58 21.06
N PHE A 146 -4.50 -33.21 19.97
CA PHE A 146 -3.94 -32.64 18.76
C PHE A 146 -5.06 -32.00 17.92
N ASP A 147 -5.04 -30.68 17.88
CA ASP A 147 -5.93 -29.83 17.08
C ASP A 147 -5.12 -29.10 16.02
N GLY A 148 -5.25 -29.49 14.75
CA GLY A 148 -4.22 -29.25 13.73
C GLY A 148 -4.49 -28.08 12.81
N GLU A 149 -3.69 -27.02 12.91
CA GLU A 149 -3.96 -25.75 12.20
C GLU A 149 -2.97 -25.38 11.10
N GLY A 150 -1.69 -25.74 11.26
CA GLY A 150 -0.63 -25.36 10.33
C GLY A 150 0.09 -26.57 9.76
N LEU A 151 0.48 -26.53 8.48
CA LEU A 151 1.09 -27.67 7.80
C LEU A 151 2.21 -27.29 6.84
N ILE A 152 3.35 -27.96 6.97
CA ILE A 152 4.46 -27.91 6.01
C ILE A 152 4.73 -29.31 5.46
N ALA A 153 4.73 -29.45 4.14
CA ALA A 153 5.30 -30.62 3.48
C ALA A 153 6.83 -30.43 3.32
N GLU A 154 7.63 -31.35 3.87
CA GLU A 154 9.08 -31.28 3.71
C GLU A 154 9.54 -31.87 2.34
N PRO A 155 10.62 -31.35 1.74
CA PRO A 155 11.16 -31.84 0.48
C PRO A 155 11.42 -33.35 0.48
N GLY A 156 11.16 -33.99 -0.65
CA GLY A 156 11.30 -35.43 -0.82
C GLY A 156 10.09 -36.26 -0.40
N GLY A 157 9.02 -35.62 0.11
CA GLY A 157 7.72 -36.28 0.30
C GLY A 157 7.71 -37.37 1.37
N ARG A 158 8.62 -37.30 2.34
CA ARG A 158 8.77 -38.30 3.41
C ARG A 158 8.14 -37.89 4.73
N THR A 159 8.10 -36.59 5.00
CA THR A 159 7.70 -36.04 6.29
C THR A 159 6.91 -34.76 6.13
N VAL A 160 6.08 -34.46 7.13
CA VAL A 160 5.42 -33.17 7.30
C VAL A 160 5.73 -32.61 8.69
N LEU A 161 5.65 -31.30 8.83
CA LEU A 161 5.49 -30.64 10.13
C LEU A 161 4.05 -30.17 10.25
N ALA A 162 3.41 -30.45 11.37
CA ALA A 162 2.08 -29.96 11.67
C ALA A 162 2.08 -29.25 13.04
N SER A 163 1.48 -28.07 13.12
CA SER A 163 1.26 -27.40 14.40
C SER A 163 0.00 -27.92 15.07
N SER A 164 -0.09 -27.71 16.38
CA SER A 164 -1.37 -27.81 17.08
C SER A 164 -1.69 -26.57 17.91
N GLU A 165 -2.96 -26.17 17.91
CA GLU A 165 -3.43 -25.04 18.70
C GLU A 165 -3.87 -25.39 20.14
N LYS A 166 -4.22 -26.67 20.38
CA LYS A 166 -4.68 -27.17 21.68
C LYS A 166 -3.57 -27.16 22.71
N GLU A 167 -2.46 -27.79 22.34
CA GLU A 167 -1.17 -27.65 22.98
C GLU A 167 -0.19 -27.12 21.95
N PRO A 168 0.32 -25.89 22.13
CA PRO A 168 1.20 -25.25 21.16
C PRO A 168 2.41 -26.14 20.96
N SER A 169 2.43 -26.78 19.81
CA SER A 169 3.42 -27.78 19.43
C SER A 169 3.59 -27.74 17.93
N ILE A 170 4.77 -28.14 17.48
CA ILE A 170 5.05 -28.37 16.06
C ILE A 170 5.71 -29.73 15.98
N ARG A 171 4.99 -30.70 15.42
CA ARG A 171 5.38 -32.12 15.41
C ARG A 171 5.72 -32.55 13.99
N ARG A 172 6.70 -33.45 13.88
CA ARG A 172 7.11 -34.06 12.62
C ARG A 172 6.52 -35.45 12.50
N PHE A 173 5.77 -35.68 11.43
CA PHE A 173 5.17 -36.97 11.11
C PHE A 173 5.79 -37.56 9.85
N ARG A 174 5.99 -38.88 9.85
CA ARG A 174 6.37 -39.64 8.65
C ARG A 174 5.13 -39.87 7.79
N LEU A 175 5.18 -39.54 6.51
CA LEU A 175 4.01 -39.64 5.63
C LEU A 175 3.60 -41.07 5.26
N SER A 176 4.52 -42.04 5.34
CA SER A 176 4.22 -43.43 4.97
C SER A 176 3.24 -44.14 5.93
N ASP A 177 3.22 -43.71 7.20
CA ASP A 177 2.45 -44.35 8.27
C ASP A 177 1.84 -43.35 9.26
N GLY A 178 2.11 -42.06 9.11
CA GLY A 178 1.63 -40.98 9.97
C GLY A 178 2.24 -40.94 11.37
N ARG A 179 3.33 -41.67 11.61
CA ARG A 179 3.96 -41.76 12.93
C ARG A 179 4.77 -40.50 13.25
N GLU A 180 4.59 -39.95 14.45
CA GLU A 180 5.45 -38.89 14.98
C GLU A 180 6.87 -39.39 15.18
N ILE A 181 7.85 -38.62 14.68
CA ILE A 181 9.27 -38.95 14.74
C ILE A 181 10.12 -37.86 15.39
N ALA A 182 9.60 -36.64 15.55
CA ALA A 182 10.29 -35.54 16.22
C ALA A 182 9.28 -34.43 16.56
N SER A 183 9.69 -33.47 17.39
CA SER A 183 8.99 -32.21 17.62
C SER A 183 9.98 -31.06 17.65
N LEU A 184 9.51 -29.85 17.34
CA LEU A 184 10.28 -28.63 17.43
C LEU A 184 10.11 -28.00 18.82
N PRO A 185 11.12 -27.26 19.30
CA PRO A 185 11.03 -26.58 20.59
C PRO A 185 9.98 -25.46 20.54
N VAL A 186 9.19 -25.36 21.62
CA VAL A 186 8.25 -24.27 21.84
C VAL A 186 8.67 -23.53 23.11
N PRO A 187 8.95 -22.21 23.05
CA PRO A 187 9.34 -21.47 24.24
C PRO A 187 8.24 -21.50 25.30
N SER A 188 8.61 -21.58 26.58
CA SER A 188 7.67 -21.76 27.69
C SER A 188 6.54 -20.73 27.72
N ARG A 189 6.84 -19.46 27.38
CA ARG A 189 5.83 -18.38 27.34
C ARG A 189 4.69 -18.63 26.36
N PHE A 190 4.92 -19.41 25.30
CA PHE A 190 3.89 -19.73 24.31
C PHE A 190 2.98 -20.87 24.75
N ARG A 191 3.26 -21.55 25.87
CA ARG A 191 2.37 -22.58 26.41
C ARG A 191 1.04 -21.97 26.86
N VAL A 192 0.00 -22.80 26.84
CA VAL A 192 -1.33 -22.42 27.33
C VAL A 192 -1.28 -22.21 28.85
N THR A 193 -2.05 -21.23 29.33
CA THR A 193 -2.23 -20.96 30.77
C THR A 193 -2.65 -22.23 31.55
N PRO A 194 -2.13 -22.47 32.77
CA PRO A 194 -1.19 -21.63 33.53
C PRO A 194 0.30 -21.92 33.26
N ALA A 195 0.63 -22.80 32.31
CA ALA A 195 2.02 -23.17 32.04
C ALA A 195 2.79 -22.14 31.19
N GLY A 196 2.07 -21.22 30.54
CA GLY A 196 2.59 -20.08 29.80
C GLY A 196 1.54 -18.95 29.71
N GLU A 197 1.65 -18.12 28.69
CA GLU A 197 0.87 -16.89 28.52
C GLU A 197 -0.20 -17.00 27.42
N ALA A 198 -0.27 -18.11 26.69
CA ALA A 198 -1.22 -18.27 25.60
C ALA A 198 -2.63 -18.62 26.11
N ALA A 199 -3.66 -18.13 25.39
CA ALA A 199 -5.04 -18.55 25.61
C ALA A 199 -5.29 -19.95 25.03
N VAL A 200 -6.30 -20.63 25.54
CA VAL A 200 -6.78 -21.91 24.99
C VAL A 200 -7.38 -21.64 23.60
N ASN A 201 -7.06 -22.48 22.62
CA ASN A 201 -7.57 -22.39 21.24
C ASN A 201 -7.36 -20.99 20.62
N GLN A 202 -6.15 -20.45 20.81
CA GLN A 202 -5.65 -19.23 20.15
C GLN A 202 -4.13 -19.31 19.98
N THR A 203 -3.59 -20.51 19.73
CA THR A 203 -2.13 -20.73 19.69
C THR A 203 -1.58 -20.84 18.27
N PHE A 204 -0.73 -21.84 17.95
CA PHE A 204 -0.08 -21.90 16.63
C PHE A 204 -1.03 -22.29 15.51
N GLU A 205 -1.62 -21.27 14.93
CA GLU A 205 -2.58 -21.31 13.82
C GLU A 205 -1.88 -21.41 12.46
N ALA A 206 -0.86 -20.58 12.26
CA ALA A 206 -0.18 -20.49 10.98
C ALA A 206 1.20 -21.16 11.03
N LEU A 207 1.54 -21.97 10.02
CA LEU A 207 2.85 -22.62 9.94
C LEU A 207 3.35 -22.71 8.49
N THR A 208 4.51 -22.10 8.21
CA THR A 208 5.07 -22.07 6.85
C THR A 208 6.59 -22.17 6.83
N ALA A 209 7.15 -22.68 5.74
CA ALA A 209 8.60 -22.76 5.52
C ALA A 209 8.99 -21.91 4.30
N THR A 210 10.14 -21.23 4.37
CA THR A 210 10.74 -20.62 3.18
C THR A 210 10.97 -21.66 2.08
N PRO A 211 10.99 -21.28 0.79
CA PRO A 211 11.15 -22.24 -0.30
C PRO A 211 12.42 -23.10 -0.24
N ASP A 212 13.47 -22.62 0.44
CA ASP A 212 14.71 -23.37 0.69
C ASP A 212 14.68 -24.23 1.97
N HIS A 213 13.56 -24.21 2.71
CA HIS A 213 13.33 -24.86 3.99
C HIS A 213 14.43 -24.61 5.03
N ARG A 214 15.02 -23.42 5.02
CA ARG A 214 15.98 -22.99 6.05
C ARG A 214 15.34 -22.23 7.19
N VAL A 215 14.19 -21.60 6.92
CA VAL A 215 13.44 -20.81 7.90
C VAL A 215 12.01 -21.34 7.97
N ILE A 216 11.48 -21.45 9.18
CA ILE A 216 10.06 -21.70 9.45
C ILE A 216 9.49 -20.53 10.22
N PHE A 217 8.27 -20.12 9.88
CA PHE A 217 7.48 -19.16 10.62
C PHE A 217 6.28 -19.88 11.25
N ALA A 218 6.07 -19.68 12.55
CA ALA A 218 4.88 -20.15 13.27
C ALA A 218 4.16 -18.94 13.88
N GLY A 219 2.95 -18.66 13.43
CA GLY A 219 2.14 -17.51 13.86
C GLY A 219 1.12 -17.91 14.91
N MET A 220 0.94 -17.05 15.91
CA MET A 220 -0.14 -17.18 16.88
C MET A 220 -1.46 -16.60 16.32
N GLU A 221 -2.58 -17.29 16.53
CA GLU A 221 -3.92 -16.76 16.20
C GLU A 221 -4.25 -15.53 17.06
N GLY A 222 -4.02 -15.68 18.37
CA GLY A 222 -4.28 -14.67 19.39
C GLY A 222 -3.02 -14.12 20.03
N ALA A 223 -3.18 -13.03 20.76
CA ALA A 223 -2.11 -12.43 21.55
C ALA A 223 -1.82 -13.28 22.79
N LEU A 224 -0.55 -13.28 23.23
CA LEU A 224 -0.25 -13.72 24.59
C LEU A 224 -0.92 -12.78 25.59
N ALA A 225 -1.33 -13.29 26.76
CA ALA A 225 -2.04 -12.52 27.77
C ALA A 225 -1.30 -11.23 28.18
N ALA A 226 0.04 -11.26 28.18
CA ALA A 226 0.86 -10.11 28.49
C ALA A 226 0.91 -9.05 27.36
N ASP A 227 0.68 -9.44 26.09
CA ASP A 227 0.89 -8.58 24.92
C ASP A 227 -0.29 -7.65 24.62
N GLY A 228 -1.47 -7.94 25.17
CA GLY A 228 -2.71 -7.21 24.90
C GLY A 228 -3.35 -7.62 23.57
N ALA A 229 -4.69 -7.54 23.50
CA ALA A 229 -5.48 -8.03 22.38
C ALA A 229 -5.02 -7.44 21.02
N GLY A 230 -4.92 -8.30 20.00
CA GLY A 230 -4.52 -7.93 18.64
C GLY A 230 -3.00 -7.70 18.44
N ASN A 231 -2.17 -7.89 19.48
CA ASN A 231 -0.72 -7.84 19.36
C ASN A 231 -0.14 -9.26 19.37
N ASN A 232 -0.03 -9.85 18.19
CA ASN A 232 0.37 -11.24 18.03
C ASN A 232 1.88 -11.38 17.87
N ARG A 233 2.39 -12.60 18.13
CA ARG A 233 3.78 -12.97 17.90
C ARG A 233 3.88 -14.00 16.79
N ILE A 234 4.93 -13.88 15.99
CA ILE A 234 5.38 -14.90 15.04
C ILE A 234 6.75 -15.41 15.50
N LEU A 235 6.90 -16.71 15.66
CA LEU A 235 8.19 -17.35 15.90
C LEU A 235 8.90 -17.59 14.57
N ARG A 236 10.17 -17.18 14.49
CA ARG A 236 11.07 -17.57 13.40
C ARG A 236 12.00 -18.67 13.89
N TYR A 237 12.03 -19.76 13.16
CA TYR A 237 12.94 -20.88 13.38
C TYR A 237 13.99 -20.94 12.27
N THR A 238 15.20 -21.36 12.59
CA THR A 238 16.25 -21.66 11.61
C THR A 238 16.66 -23.12 11.69
N GLY A 239 16.93 -23.75 10.55
CA GLY A 239 17.26 -25.16 10.50
C GLY A 239 17.35 -25.71 9.08
N ARG A 240 17.00 -27.00 8.93
CA ARG A 240 16.93 -27.68 7.64
C ARG A 240 15.82 -28.73 7.64
N ALA A 241 15.19 -28.91 6.48
CA ALA A 241 14.21 -29.98 6.27
C ALA A 241 14.74 -31.36 6.69
N GLY A 242 13.88 -32.14 7.35
CA GLY A 242 14.20 -33.46 7.91
C GLY A 242 15.17 -33.43 9.10
N GLY A 243 15.66 -32.25 9.49
CA GLY A 243 16.57 -32.04 10.62
C GLY A 243 15.92 -31.28 11.77
N ALA A 244 16.78 -30.80 12.67
CA ALA A 244 16.37 -29.93 13.77
C ALA A 244 16.16 -28.48 13.27
N TYR A 245 15.19 -27.81 13.91
CA TYR A 245 15.00 -26.37 13.84
C TYR A 245 15.09 -25.79 15.24
N THR A 246 15.66 -24.60 15.36
CA THR A 246 15.79 -23.86 16.62
C THR A 246 15.11 -22.50 16.50
N VAL A 247 14.44 -22.06 17.57
CA VAL A 247 13.87 -20.70 17.63
C VAL A 247 15.01 -19.70 17.51
N ALA A 248 14.95 -18.82 16.51
CA ALA A 248 15.94 -17.79 16.26
C ALA A 248 15.52 -16.45 16.86
N GLU A 249 14.26 -16.06 16.66
CA GLU A 249 13.72 -14.77 17.12
C GLU A 249 12.18 -14.81 17.20
N GLN A 250 11.62 -13.75 17.79
CA GLN A 250 10.19 -13.48 17.81
C GLN A 250 9.92 -12.17 17.07
N LEU A 251 8.87 -12.12 16.26
CA LEU A 251 8.49 -10.95 15.49
C LEU A 251 7.09 -10.46 15.90
N ALA A 252 6.88 -9.14 15.93
CA ALA A 252 5.62 -8.53 16.34
C ALA A 252 4.66 -8.33 15.17
N TYR A 253 3.52 -9.01 15.18
CA TYR A 253 2.51 -8.95 14.12
C TYR A 253 1.20 -8.35 14.64
N ARG A 254 0.53 -7.54 13.81
CA ARG A 254 -0.76 -6.93 14.16
C ARG A 254 -1.79 -7.25 13.08
N PRO A 255 -2.71 -8.20 13.32
CA PRO A 255 -3.88 -8.38 12.49
C PRO A 255 -4.74 -7.11 12.44
N ASP A 256 -5.60 -7.00 11.45
CA ASP A 256 -6.60 -5.94 11.45
C ASP A 256 -7.52 -6.06 12.68
N PRO A 257 -8.08 -4.94 13.17
CA PRO A 257 -8.97 -4.97 14.32
C PRO A 257 -10.12 -5.98 14.14
N GLY A 258 -10.23 -6.91 15.09
CA GLY A 258 -11.26 -7.96 15.09
C GLY A 258 -10.94 -9.20 14.26
N LEU A 259 -9.76 -9.29 13.64
CA LEU A 259 -9.30 -10.48 12.91
C LEU A 259 -8.15 -11.19 13.67
N GLY A 260 -8.03 -12.50 13.45
CA GLY A 260 -6.89 -13.33 13.84
C GLY A 260 -5.94 -13.59 12.66
N LEU A 261 -4.68 -13.94 12.94
CA LEU A 261 -3.74 -14.45 11.94
C LEU A 261 -3.99 -15.96 11.76
N VAL A 262 -4.49 -16.37 10.59
CA VAL A 262 -4.93 -17.76 10.39
C VAL A 262 -4.06 -18.58 9.48
N GLU A 263 -3.30 -17.93 8.59
CA GLU A 263 -2.34 -18.65 7.75
C GLU A 263 -1.18 -17.76 7.35
N LEU A 264 -0.04 -18.40 7.08
CA LEU A 264 1.13 -17.80 6.49
C LEU A 264 1.59 -18.60 5.27
N VAL A 265 2.04 -17.90 4.22
CA VAL A 265 2.75 -18.54 3.10
C VAL A 265 4.06 -17.82 2.85
N ALA A 266 5.19 -18.49 3.12
CA ALA A 266 6.48 -17.88 2.87
C ALA A 266 6.79 -17.79 1.38
N LEU A 267 7.19 -16.58 0.95
CA LEU A 267 7.54 -16.26 -0.43
C LEU A 267 9.04 -16.42 -0.70
N GLY A 268 9.85 -16.41 0.37
CA GLY A 268 11.31 -16.43 0.36
C GLY A 268 11.90 -15.15 0.98
N GLY A 269 13.12 -15.26 1.51
CA GLY A 269 13.71 -14.18 2.32
C GLY A 269 12.83 -13.87 3.52
N ASP A 270 12.56 -12.57 3.74
CA ASP A 270 11.69 -12.07 4.82
C ASP A 270 10.28 -11.70 4.32
N GLN A 271 9.84 -12.28 3.19
CA GLN A 271 8.54 -12.00 2.57
C GLN A 271 7.55 -13.14 2.78
N LEU A 272 6.33 -12.78 3.16
CA LEU A 272 5.23 -13.70 3.48
C LEU A 272 3.94 -13.24 2.79
N LEU A 273 2.98 -14.15 2.66
CA LEU A 273 1.56 -13.82 2.66
C LEU A 273 0.99 -14.14 4.03
N SER A 274 0.01 -13.37 4.48
CA SER A 274 -0.85 -13.76 5.59
C SER A 274 -2.31 -13.80 5.14
N VAL A 275 -3.06 -14.71 5.76
CA VAL A 275 -4.52 -14.68 5.75
C VAL A 275 -4.97 -14.23 7.13
N GLU A 276 -5.82 -13.22 7.16
CA GLU A 276 -6.47 -12.74 8.37
C GLU A 276 -7.97 -12.98 8.26
N ARG A 277 -8.56 -13.57 9.30
CA ARG A 277 -9.97 -13.96 9.31
C ARG A 277 -10.61 -13.65 10.64
N GLY A 278 -11.90 -13.33 10.60
CA GLY A 278 -12.71 -13.08 11.79
C GLY A 278 -14.19 -13.28 11.49
N PHE A 279 -14.99 -13.53 12.52
CA PHE A 279 -16.42 -13.80 12.41
C PHE A 279 -17.22 -12.85 13.30
N THR A 280 -18.29 -12.27 12.75
CA THR A 280 -19.27 -11.47 13.50
C THR A 280 -20.64 -12.10 13.36
N ALA A 281 -21.25 -12.46 14.49
CA ALA A 281 -22.58 -13.06 14.53
C ALA A 281 -23.62 -12.18 13.80
N GLY A 282 -24.36 -12.77 12.87
CA GLY A 282 -25.37 -12.09 12.05
C GLY A 282 -24.83 -11.32 10.84
N ALA A 283 -23.52 -11.03 10.79
CA ALA A 283 -22.88 -10.41 9.63
C ALA A 283 -22.13 -11.43 8.76
N GLY A 284 -21.43 -12.39 9.38
CA GLY A 284 -20.62 -13.41 8.71
C GLY A 284 -19.13 -13.21 8.91
N ASN A 285 -18.34 -13.75 7.98
CA ASN A 285 -16.88 -13.71 8.00
C ASN A 285 -16.32 -12.44 7.34
N THR A 286 -15.15 -12.03 7.81
CA THR A 286 -14.25 -11.12 7.11
C THR A 286 -12.97 -11.88 6.82
N VAL A 287 -12.49 -11.88 5.57
CA VAL A 287 -11.26 -12.57 5.16
C VAL A 287 -10.42 -11.66 4.28
N ARG A 288 -9.18 -11.42 4.70
CA ARG A 288 -8.22 -10.56 4.00
C ARG A 288 -6.91 -11.28 3.80
N VAL A 289 -6.33 -11.10 2.61
CA VAL A 289 -5.01 -11.61 2.24
C VAL A 289 -4.06 -10.43 2.15
N TYR A 290 -2.95 -10.51 2.89
CA TYR A 290 -1.90 -9.50 2.89
C TYR A 290 -0.60 -10.07 2.34
N GLN A 291 0.18 -9.22 1.67
CA GLN A 291 1.61 -9.43 1.52
C GLN A 291 2.30 -8.77 2.70
N VAL A 292 3.16 -9.53 3.39
CA VAL A 292 3.79 -9.14 4.65
C VAL A 292 5.31 -9.16 4.51
N SER A 293 5.97 -8.21 5.16
CA SER A 293 7.42 -8.06 5.21
C SER A 293 7.94 -8.05 6.64
N ALA A 294 8.91 -8.92 6.90
CA ALA A 294 9.73 -8.94 8.10
C ALA A 294 11.11 -8.26 7.88
N THR A 295 11.36 -7.65 6.72
CA THR A 295 12.63 -6.99 6.39
C THR A 295 12.98 -5.94 7.45
N GLY A 296 14.13 -6.12 8.11
CA GLY A 296 14.64 -5.24 9.17
C GLY A 296 13.73 -5.07 10.40
N ALA A 297 12.74 -5.96 10.59
CA ALA A 297 11.93 -5.99 11.80
C ALA A 297 12.81 -6.40 13.01
N PRO A 298 12.71 -5.72 14.16
CA PRO A 298 13.52 -6.05 15.32
C PRO A 298 13.04 -7.34 16.01
N ASP A 299 13.97 -8.08 16.61
CA ASP A 299 13.67 -9.22 17.48
C ASP A 299 12.98 -8.74 18.78
N VAL A 300 11.75 -9.21 19.00
CA VAL A 300 10.95 -8.90 20.19
C VAL A 300 10.97 -10.02 21.24
N THR A 301 11.92 -10.97 21.15
CA THR A 301 12.08 -12.07 22.11
C THR A 301 12.19 -11.56 23.55
N GLY A 302 13.00 -10.51 23.77
CA GLY A 302 13.20 -9.89 25.08
C GLY A 302 12.12 -8.90 25.50
N VAL A 303 11.14 -8.60 24.64
CA VAL A 303 10.04 -7.69 24.95
C VAL A 303 8.99 -8.43 25.79
N ALA A 304 8.82 -8.01 27.04
CA ALA A 304 7.88 -8.63 27.96
C ALA A 304 6.43 -8.55 27.46
N SER A 305 6.01 -7.37 27.02
CA SER A 305 4.67 -7.09 26.49
C SER A 305 4.75 -6.24 25.23
N LEU A 306 4.10 -6.69 24.16
CA LEU A 306 3.98 -5.92 22.92
C LEU A 306 3.07 -4.68 23.06
N SER A 307 2.23 -4.59 24.10
CA SER A 307 1.44 -3.37 24.37
C SER A 307 2.32 -2.17 24.73
N ALA A 308 3.56 -2.39 25.17
CA ALA A 308 4.52 -1.33 25.47
C ALA A 308 5.29 -0.83 24.24
N VAL A 309 5.11 -1.47 23.07
CA VAL A 309 5.83 -1.11 21.85
C VAL A 309 5.16 0.09 21.18
N THR A 310 5.89 1.20 21.10
CA THR A 310 5.43 2.43 20.47
C THR A 310 6.02 2.68 19.09
N ASP A 311 7.23 2.18 18.78
CA ASP A 311 7.85 2.39 17.47
C ASP A 311 7.09 1.57 16.40
N PRO A 312 6.45 2.23 15.41
CA PRO A 312 5.66 1.55 14.38
C PRO A 312 6.49 0.59 13.52
N ARG A 313 7.81 0.78 13.43
CA ARG A 313 8.71 -0.09 12.67
C ARG A 313 8.95 -1.45 13.32
N THR A 314 8.59 -1.61 14.59
CA THR A 314 8.66 -2.89 15.31
C THR A 314 7.72 -3.93 14.72
N TRP A 315 6.60 -3.48 14.17
CA TRP A 315 5.57 -4.34 13.61
C TRP A 315 5.92 -4.74 12.17
N LEU A 316 5.61 -5.97 11.77
CA LEU A 316 5.77 -6.37 10.37
C LEU A 316 4.89 -5.50 9.47
N GLY A 317 5.43 -5.10 8.32
CA GLY A 317 4.69 -4.32 7.33
C GLY A 317 3.74 -5.20 6.56
N LYS A 318 2.53 -4.71 6.28
CA LYS A 318 1.55 -5.46 5.48
C LYS A 318 0.89 -4.59 4.43
N ARG A 319 0.61 -5.19 3.27
CA ARG A 319 -0.07 -4.57 2.13
C ARG A 319 -1.22 -5.47 1.66
N LEU A 320 -2.43 -4.93 1.64
CA LEU A 320 -3.63 -5.69 1.25
C LEU A 320 -3.51 -6.15 -0.20
N ILE A 321 -3.66 -7.45 -0.42
CA ILE A 321 -3.73 -8.07 -1.76
C ILE A 321 -5.18 -8.30 -2.14
N ALA A 322 -6.01 -8.83 -1.23
CA ALA A 322 -7.42 -9.08 -1.48
C ALA A 322 -8.23 -8.98 -0.19
N ASP A 323 -9.39 -8.34 -0.27
CA ASP A 323 -10.51 -8.60 0.65
C ASP A 323 -11.50 -9.47 -0.11
N ILE A 324 -11.80 -10.66 0.40
CA ILE A 324 -12.64 -11.64 -0.30
C ILE A 324 -14.08 -11.11 -0.47
N ALA A 325 -14.53 -10.20 0.40
CA ALA A 325 -15.83 -9.54 0.26
C ALA A 325 -15.93 -8.70 -1.02
N ASN A 326 -14.80 -8.24 -1.57
CA ASN A 326 -14.75 -7.43 -2.79
C ASN A 326 -14.62 -8.28 -4.07
N CYS A 327 -14.49 -9.60 -3.95
CA CYS A 327 -14.47 -10.48 -5.11
C CYS A 327 -15.87 -10.59 -5.75
N PRO A 328 -15.97 -10.74 -7.07
CA PRO A 328 -17.24 -10.98 -7.73
C PRO A 328 -17.81 -12.33 -7.30
N PRO A 329 -19.09 -12.44 -6.93
CA PRO A 329 -19.70 -13.66 -6.38
C PRO A 329 -19.53 -14.93 -7.24
N ALA A 330 -19.39 -14.79 -8.55
CA ALA A 330 -19.13 -15.88 -9.50
C ALA A 330 -20.10 -17.09 -9.42
N GLY A 331 -21.33 -16.87 -8.93
CA GLY A 331 -22.33 -17.93 -8.75
C GLY A 331 -22.22 -18.70 -7.43
N ALA A 332 -21.35 -18.28 -6.51
CA ALA A 332 -21.27 -18.86 -5.17
C ALA A 332 -22.56 -18.66 -4.38
N THR A 333 -22.84 -19.62 -3.50
CA THR A 333 -23.90 -19.55 -2.49
C THR A 333 -23.30 -19.59 -1.09
N ALA A 334 -23.99 -19.01 -0.12
CA ALA A 334 -23.67 -19.14 1.29
C ALA A 334 -24.81 -19.87 2.04
N LYS A 335 -24.44 -20.66 3.05
CA LYS A 335 -25.39 -21.37 3.93
C LYS A 335 -25.65 -20.64 5.25
N GLN A 336 -25.02 -19.48 5.43
CA GLN A 336 -25.20 -18.57 6.56
C GLN A 336 -25.12 -17.12 6.07
N PRO A 337 -25.54 -16.12 6.87
CA PRO A 337 -25.37 -14.71 6.52
C PRO A 337 -23.91 -14.41 6.21
N GLN A 338 -23.67 -13.82 5.03
CA GLN A 338 -22.36 -13.36 4.58
C GLN A 338 -22.55 -12.07 3.77
N PRO A 339 -21.65 -11.08 3.86
CA PRO A 339 -21.71 -9.89 3.02
C PRO A 339 -21.39 -10.21 1.55
N ASN A 340 -20.69 -11.32 1.31
CA ASN A 340 -20.41 -11.87 -0.01
C ASN A 340 -20.54 -13.40 0.05
N PRO A 341 -21.27 -14.06 -0.87
CA PRO A 341 -21.51 -15.49 -0.81
C PRO A 341 -20.26 -16.36 -1.01
N LEU A 342 -19.13 -15.77 -1.43
CA LEU A 342 -17.84 -16.45 -1.43
C LEU A 342 -17.30 -16.71 -0.02
N LEU A 343 -17.65 -15.88 0.96
CA LEU A 343 -17.06 -15.94 2.30
C LEU A 343 -17.50 -17.20 3.05
N ASP A 344 -16.53 -17.85 3.67
CA ASP A 344 -16.69 -18.93 4.64
C ASP A 344 -15.49 -18.89 5.62
N ASN A 345 -15.33 -19.88 6.50
CA ASN A 345 -14.25 -19.96 7.48
C ASN A 345 -12.90 -20.28 6.79
N ILE A 346 -12.37 -19.35 6.01
CA ILE A 346 -11.11 -19.53 5.26
C ILE A 346 -9.92 -19.51 6.23
N GLU A 347 -9.22 -20.63 6.33
CA GLU A 347 -8.12 -20.85 7.27
C GLU A 347 -6.86 -21.36 6.58
N ALA A 348 -6.96 -21.94 5.38
CA ALA A 348 -5.82 -22.52 4.69
C ALA A 348 -5.45 -21.73 3.42
N ALA A 349 -4.15 -21.65 3.14
CA ALA A 349 -3.64 -21.03 1.92
C ALA A 349 -2.39 -21.72 1.36
N ALA A 350 -2.30 -21.76 0.03
CA ALA A 350 -1.15 -22.34 -0.66
C ALA A 350 -0.82 -21.57 -1.94
N LEU A 351 0.46 -21.22 -2.11
CA LEU A 351 0.94 -20.59 -3.33
C LEU A 351 1.32 -21.63 -4.38
N GLY A 352 0.69 -21.53 -5.55
CA GLY A 352 0.89 -22.42 -6.69
C GLY A 352 1.78 -21.83 -7.79
N ALA A 353 1.52 -22.29 -9.01
CA ALA A 353 2.29 -21.94 -10.20
C ALA A 353 2.28 -20.44 -10.53
N THR A 354 3.30 -20.03 -11.29
CA THR A 354 3.34 -18.71 -11.94
C THR A 354 2.51 -18.75 -13.23
N LEU A 355 1.58 -17.83 -13.35
CA LEU A 355 0.73 -17.63 -14.52
C LEU A 355 1.44 -16.77 -15.58
N PRO A 356 0.99 -16.82 -16.85
CA PRO A 356 1.40 -15.84 -17.84
C PRO A 356 1.21 -14.41 -17.32
N GLY A 357 2.20 -13.54 -17.53
CA GLY A 357 2.20 -12.17 -17.00
C GLY A 357 2.73 -12.04 -15.57
N GLY A 358 3.26 -13.11 -14.96
CA GLY A 358 4.02 -13.05 -13.70
C GLY A 358 3.19 -13.12 -12.42
N ARG A 359 1.85 -13.16 -12.52
CA ARG A 359 0.96 -13.39 -11.38
C ARG A 359 1.11 -14.82 -10.87
N ARG A 360 0.74 -15.07 -9.61
CA ARG A 360 0.80 -16.39 -8.97
C ARG A 360 -0.60 -16.93 -8.75
N VAL A 361 -0.77 -18.25 -8.83
CA VAL A 361 -1.97 -18.91 -8.31
C VAL A 361 -1.89 -18.91 -6.78
N LEU A 362 -2.93 -18.41 -6.12
CA LEU A 362 -3.15 -18.59 -4.68
C LEU A 362 -4.38 -19.48 -4.52
N ARG A 363 -4.21 -20.60 -3.83
CA ARG A 363 -5.31 -21.46 -3.40
C ARG A 363 -5.66 -21.07 -1.97
N LEU A 364 -6.95 -20.93 -1.69
CA LEU A 364 -7.46 -20.84 -0.33
C LEU A 364 -8.41 -22.02 -0.10
N LEU A 365 -8.57 -22.43 1.15
CA LEU A 365 -9.51 -23.48 1.53
C LEU A 365 -10.24 -23.06 2.81
N SER A 366 -11.56 -23.20 2.81
CA SER A 366 -12.35 -23.02 4.02
C SER A 366 -12.48 -24.31 4.78
N ASP A 367 -12.25 -24.18 6.08
CA ASP A 367 -12.75 -25.10 7.07
C ASP A 367 -14.27 -24.92 7.18
N ASP A 368 -14.98 -26.01 7.46
CA ASP A 368 -16.42 -26.01 7.66
C ASP A 368 -16.84 -26.39 9.08
N ASN A 369 -15.89 -26.55 10.02
CA ASN A 369 -16.09 -26.99 11.40
C ASN A 369 -16.99 -28.23 11.55
N GLY A 370 -17.18 -29.03 10.48
CA GLY A 370 -18.23 -30.07 10.42
C GLY A 370 -19.69 -29.54 10.51
N SER A 371 -19.90 -28.23 10.44
CA SER A 371 -21.21 -27.56 10.58
C SER A 371 -22.08 -27.71 9.33
N ALA A 372 -23.39 -27.84 9.49
CA ALA A 372 -24.33 -27.85 8.35
C ALA A 372 -24.42 -26.49 7.63
N THR A 373 -24.00 -25.39 8.27
CA THR A 373 -24.15 -24.01 7.77
C THR A 373 -22.87 -23.43 7.16
N GLN A 374 -21.79 -24.20 7.13
CA GLN A 374 -20.51 -23.83 6.52
C GLN A 374 -20.17 -24.81 5.38
N ILE A 375 -19.31 -24.37 4.47
CA ILE A 375 -18.96 -25.05 3.22
C ILE A 375 -17.46 -25.34 3.21
N THR A 376 -17.06 -26.60 2.91
CA THR A 376 -15.66 -26.89 2.54
C THR A 376 -15.43 -26.44 1.09
N ARG A 377 -14.87 -25.23 0.90
CA ARG A 377 -14.72 -24.57 -0.40
C ARG A 377 -13.25 -24.36 -0.74
N LEU A 378 -12.84 -24.81 -1.93
CA LEU A 378 -11.54 -24.49 -2.51
C LEU A 378 -11.66 -23.27 -3.41
N TYR A 379 -10.83 -22.26 -3.17
CA TYR A 379 -10.75 -21.03 -3.96
C TYR A 379 -9.49 -21.03 -4.81
N THR A 380 -9.55 -20.38 -5.97
CA THR A 380 -8.40 -20.16 -6.84
C THR A 380 -8.36 -18.70 -7.26
N LEU A 381 -7.34 -17.98 -6.80
CA LEU A 381 -7.09 -16.59 -7.15
C LEU A 381 -5.83 -16.50 -8.01
N ALA A 382 -5.81 -15.55 -8.94
CA ALA A 382 -4.56 -15.01 -9.46
C ALA A 382 -4.19 -13.81 -8.59
N VAL A 383 -2.97 -13.77 -8.08
CA VAL A 383 -2.46 -12.69 -7.22
C VAL A 383 -1.15 -12.13 -7.75
N THR A 384 -0.97 -10.83 -7.63
CA THR A 384 0.28 -10.14 -7.95
C THR A 384 1.10 -9.96 -6.68
N ILE A 385 2.23 -10.65 -6.59
CA ILE A 385 3.20 -10.47 -5.51
C ILE A 385 4.25 -9.50 -6.02
N ARG A 386 4.34 -8.31 -5.41
CA ARG A 386 5.31 -7.30 -5.84
C ARG A 386 6.56 -7.38 -4.99
N PRO A 387 7.76 -7.30 -5.57
CA PRO A 387 8.96 -7.11 -4.77
C PRO A 387 8.86 -5.79 -3.99
N GLU A 388 9.57 -5.71 -2.86
CA GLU A 388 9.59 -4.52 -2.01
C GLU A 388 10.21 -3.32 -2.73
N ALA A 389 9.82 -2.12 -2.30
CA ALA A 389 10.54 -0.92 -2.66
C ALA A 389 11.94 -0.96 -2.01
N THR A 390 12.97 -0.60 -2.77
CA THR A 390 14.35 -0.61 -2.28
C THR A 390 14.98 0.78 -2.36
N LEU A 391 15.78 1.12 -1.34
CA LEU A 391 16.54 2.35 -1.32
C LEU A 391 17.70 2.24 -2.30
N ARG A 392 17.71 3.13 -3.30
CA ARG A 392 18.74 3.15 -4.34
C ARG A 392 19.85 4.14 -4.01
N SER A 393 19.48 5.31 -3.50
CA SER A 393 20.43 6.37 -3.15
C SER A 393 19.80 7.35 -2.18
N ARG A 394 20.65 8.01 -1.38
CA ARG A 394 20.29 9.06 -0.43
C ARG A 394 21.30 10.20 -0.55
N ALA A 395 20.82 11.43 -0.67
CA ALA A 395 21.63 12.65 -0.70
C ALA A 395 21.07 13.67 0.29
N ILE A 396 21.97 14.38 0.98
CA ILE A 396 21.59 15.28 2.08
C ILE A 396 22.13 16.68 1.81
N LEU A 397 21.29 17.70 1.98
CA LEU A 397 21.66 19.11 2.09
C LEU A 397 21.55 19.53 3.57
N PRO A 398 22.63 20.03 4.19
CA PRO A 398 22.56 20.44 5.59
C PRO A 398 21.48 21.49 5.84
N ALA A 399 20.75 21.40 6.96
CA ALA A 399 19.78 22.43 7.36
C ALA A 399 20.41 23.84 7.46
N THR A 400 21.73 23.90 7.67
CA THR A 400 22.52 25.14 7.72
C THR A 400 23.12 25.54 6.37
N ALA A 401 22.57 25.06 5.26
CA ALA A 401 22.91 25.55 3.93
C ALA A 401 22.29 26.94 3.71
N TYR A 402 23.12 27.91 3.34
CA TYR A 402 22.68 29.27 3.04
C TYR A 402 23.10 29.69 1.64
N GLN A 403 22.30 30.58 1.06
CA GLN A 403 22.61 31.30 -0.17
C GLN A 403 22.60 32.81 0.09
N ARG A 404 23.34 33.53 -0.76
CA ARG A 404 23.44 35.00 -0.64
C ARG A 404 22.05 35.66 -0.69
N GLY A 405 21.86 36.69 0.12
CA GLY A 405 20.64 37.48 0.21
C GLY A 405 20.63 38.36 1.46
N PRO A 406 19.55 39.12 1.68
CA PRO A 406 19.39 39.87 2.92
C PRO A 406 19.30 38.91 4.12
N VAL A 407 19.55 39.46 5.31
CA VAL A 407 19.27 38.79 6.60
C VAL A 407 17.81 38.35 6.62
N SER A 408 17.56 37.14 7.12
CA SER A 408 16.20 36.59 7.25
C SER A 408 15.94 36.01 8.63
N GLY A 409 14.69 35.63 8.90
CA GLY A 409 14.26 35.09 10.19
C GLY A 409 14.22 36.15 11.29
N THR A 410 14.12 37.44 10.94
CA THR A 410 14.11 38.54 11.92
C THR A 410 12.82 38.56 12.76
N GLN A 411 11.77 37.90 12.28
CA GLN A 411 10.51 37.71 13.01
C GLN A 411 10.44 36.38 13.78
N LEU A 412 11.47 35.53 13.69
CA LEU A 412 11.53 34.29 14.48
C LEU A 412 11.98 34.56 15.92
N PRO A 413 11.64 33.66 16.86
CA PRO A 413 12.21 33.71 18.21
C PRO A 413 13.74 33.66 18.18
N THR A 414 14.38 34.44 19.06
CA THR A 414 15.84 34.44 19.21
C THR A 414 16.38 33.24 19.99
N ALA A 415 15.50 32.55 20.73
CA ALA A 415 15.84 31.28 21.36
C ALA A 415 16.11 30.23 20.28
N PRO A 416 17.21 29.45 20.36
CA PRO A 416 17.50 28.44 19.36
C PRO A 416 16.38 27.39 19.26
N VAL A 417 15.96 27.09 18.03
CA VAL A 417 15.03 26.01 17.71
C VAL A 417 15.85 24.90 17.06
N ASN A 418 15.81 23.70 17.64
CA ASN A 418 16.54 22.52 17.15
C ASN A 418 18.03 22.78 16.83
N GLY A 419 18.68 23.60 17.67
CA GLY A 419 20.09 23.97 17.53
C GLY A 419 20.39 25.12 16.57
N ILE A 420 19.36 25.76 16.00
CA ILE A 420 19.49 26.85 15.03
C ILE A 420 18.99 28.17 15.64
N ALA A 421 19.80 29.23 15.55
CA ALA A 421 19.47 30.55 16.09
C ALA A 421 19.20 31.57 14.97
N ALA A 422 18.06 32.25 15.06
CA ALA A 422 17.72 33.38 14.21
C ALA A 422 18.20 34.72 14.85
N PRO A 423 18.43 35.79 14.06
CA PRO A 423 18.29 35.87 12.60
C PRO A 423 19.46 35.24 11.84
N PHE A 424 19.23 34.94 10.57
CA PHE A 424 20.19 34.25 9.69
C PHE A 424 21.03 35.24 8.87
N PRO A 425 22.31 34.94 8.62
CA PRO A 425 23.23 35.86 7.92
C PRO A 425 22.92 36.02 6.41
N GLY A 426 21.96 35.28 5.89
CA GLY A 426 21.51 35.27 4.50
C GLY A 426 20.25 34.42 4.38
N GLN A 427 19.96 33.92 3.18
CA GLN A 427 18.75 33.13 2.93
C GLN A 427 19.05 31.64 3.15
N PRO A 428 18.38 30.95 4.08
CA PRO A 428 18.52 29.50 4.20
C PRO A 428 18.02 28.81 2.91
N VAL A 429 18.55 27.63 2.64
CA VAL A 429 18.00 26.69 1.66
C VAL A 429 17.32 25.58 2.46
N PRO A 430 16.03 25.74 2.81
CA PRO A 430 15.33 24.78 3.64
C PRO A 430 14.92 23.54 2.81
N GLY A 431 13.88 22.87 3.24
CA GLY A 431 13.23 21.77 2.55
C GLY A 431 12.73 22.12 1.15
N PHE A 432 12.22 21.10 0.45
CA PHE A 432 11.67 21.28 -0.89
C PHE A 432 10.23 20.74 -0.97
N SER A 433 9.27 21.64 -1.17
CA SER A 433 7.88 21.32 -1.57
C SER A 433 7.73 21.02 -3.06
N ALA A 434 8.75 21.29 -3.88
CA ALA A 434 8.71 20.84 -5.28
C ALA A 434 10.07 20.55 -5.89
N VAL A 435 10.10 19.55 -6.77
CA VAL A 435 11.31 19.18 -7.54
C VAL A 435 10.98 18.92 -9.02
N LEU A 436 11.71 19.57 -9.91
CA LEU A 436 11.59 19.39 -11.35
C LEU A 436 12.93 19.04 -12.00
N PRO A 437 12.94 18.26 -13.09
CA PRO A 437 14.14 18.08 -13.87
C PRO A 437 14.57 19.41 -14.52
N LEU A 438 15.88 19.71 -14.47
CA LEU A 438 16.47 20.85 -15.15
C LEU A 438 17.28 20.42 -16.38
N ALA A 439 18.39 19.69 -16.17
CA ALA A 439 19.22 19.12 -17.23
C ALA A 439 20.17 18.06 -16.66
N GLY A 440 20.31 16.90 -17.32
CA GLY A 440 21.16 15.82 -16.80
C GLY A 440 20.68 15.32 -15.44
N ASP A 441 21.56 15.38 -14.44
CA ASP A 441 21.27 15.08 -13.03
C ASP A 441 20.87 16.31 -12.20
N ARG A 442 20.83 17.51 -12.80
CA ARG A 442 20.41 18.74 -12.13
C ARG A 442 18.90 18.81 -12.01
N LEU A 443 18.47 19.26 -10.85
CA LEU A 443 17.08 19.50 -10.49
C LEU A 443 16.87 20.97 -10.19
N LEU A 444 15.65 21.46 -10.43
CA LEU A 444 15.15 22.71 -9.91
C LEU A 444 14.27 22.38 -8.72
N ALA A 445 14.67 22.80 -7.52
CA ALA A 445 14.01 22.48 -6.26
C ALA A 445 13.51 23.76 -5.58
N MET A 446 12.27 23.78 -5.14
CA MET A 446 11.59 24.97 -4.62
C MET A 446 11.09 24.68 -3.20
N PRO A 447 11.50 25.46 -2.21
CA PRO A 447 10.88 25.46 -0.90
C PRO A 447 9.53 26.18 -0.86
N ASP A 448 8.83 25.98 0.25
CA ASP A 448 7.64 26.70 0.69
C ASP A 448 7.90 28.18 1.07
N ASN A 449 7.00 28.73 1.91
CA ASN A 449 7.13 30.08 2.47
C ASN A 449 8.35 30.28 3.40
N GLY A 450 9.05 29.21 3.78
CA GLY A 450 10.33 29.20 4.46
C GLY A 450 10.27 29.02 5.98
N PHE A 451 9.36 29.70 6.68
CA PHE A 451 9.31 29.70 8.16
C PHE A 451 7.96 29.26 8.75
N GLY A 452 7.11 28.65 7.92
CA GLY A 452 5.88 27.98 8.32
C GLY A 452 4.68 28.90 8.59
N ALA A 453 4.82 30.22 8.45
CA ALA A 453 3.70 31.15 8.60
C ALA A 453 3.85 32.45 7.80
N LYS A 454 2.71 33.06 7.46
CA LYS A 454 2.67 34.36 6.79
C LYS A 454 3.35 35.48 7.58
N ASN A 455 3.18 35.50 8.90
CA ASN A 455 3.57 36.62 9.75
C ASN A 455 5.07 36.62 10.14
N ASN A 456 5.79 35.53 9.91
CA ASN A 456 7.21 35.41 10.23
C ASN A 456 8.10 35.28 8.98
N SER A 457 7.52 35.30 7.78
CA SER A 457 8.20 35.01 6.51
C SER A 457 8.38 36.23 5.59
N ALA A 458 8.29 37.45 6.14
CA ALA A 458 8.40 38.68 5.35
C ALA A 458 9.83 38.94 4.83
N ASP A 459 10.85 38.30 5.42
CA ASP A 459 12.25 38.42 5.00
C ASP A 459 12.81 37.13 4.36
N PHE A 460 11.95 36.13 4.12
CA PHE A 460 12.27 34.94 3.35
C PHE A 460 11.95 35.16 1.87
N LEU A 461 12.97 35.13 1.01
CA LEU A 461 12.80 35.32 -0.43
C LEU A 461 12.38 34.03 -1.13
N LEU A 462 11.24 34.06 -1.83
CA LEU A 462 10.76 32.91 -2.58
C LEU A 462 11.67 32.62 -3.78
N ARG A 463 12.17 31.39 -3.87
CA ARG A 463 13.21 30.98 -4.81
C ARG A 463 13.02 29.55 -5.28
N ALA A 464 13.57 29.26 -6.45
CA ALA A 464 13.85 27.89 -6.88
C ALA A 464 15.37 27.71 -7.07
N TYR A 465 15.91 26.66 -6.49
CA TYR A 465 17.33 26.33 -6.43
C TYR A 465 17.71 25.29 -7.48
N ASP A 466 18.79 25.56 -8.18
CA ASP A 466 19.41 24.58 -9.07
C ASP A 466 20.35 23.71 -8.26
N ILE A 467 20.00 22.44 -8.10
CA ILE A 467 20.70 21.48 -7.25
C ILE A 467 21.20 20.26 -8.03
N THR A 468 22.28 19.68 -7.54
CA THR A 468 22.82 18.40 -8.03
C THR A 468 22.96 17.43 -6.86
N PRO A 469 22.12 16.38 -6.79
CA PRO A 469 22.30 15.29 -5.83
C PRO A 469 23.49 14.39 -6.22
N ASP A 470 24.54 14.35 -5.40
CA ASP A 470 25.65 13.41 -5.55
C ASP A 470 25.40 12.15 -4.72
N HIS A 471 24.90 11.12 -5.39
CA HIS A 471 24.58 9.82 -4.79
C HIS A 471 25.80 9.03 -4.29
N ARG A 472 27.02 9.34 -4.77
CA ARG A 472 28.25 8.67 -4.30
C ARG A 472 28.78 9.30 -3.02
N ARG A 473 28.60 10.61 -2.89
CA ARG A 473 29.08 11.38 -1.73
C ARG A 473 27.99 11.66 -0.69
N HIS A 474 26.75 11.24 -0.94
CA HIS A 474 25.58 11.46 -0.09
C HIS A 474 25.32 12.94 0.22
N ARG A 475 25.55 13.82 -0.77
CA ARG A 475 25.45 15.27 -0.60
C ARG A 475 24.69 15.93 -1.73
N VAL A 476 24.10 17.08 -1.45
CA VAL A 476 23.51 17.95 -2.47
C VAL A 476 24.42 19.16 -2.68
N THR A 477 24.67 19.49 -3.94
CA THR A 477 25.33 20.75 -4.32
C THR A 477 24.29 21.76 -4.75
N VAL A 478 24.34 23.00 -4.24
CA VAL A 478 23.50 24.11 -4.70
C VAL A 478 24.31 24.96 -5.67
N ASN A 479 23.95 24.91 -6.96
CA ASN A 479 24.67 25.56 -8.05
C ASN A 479 24.27 27.03 -8.24
N GLY A 480 23.06 27.38 -7.82
CA GLY A 480 22.49 28.72 -7.96
C GLY A 480 21.00 28.74 -7.66
N PHE A 481 20.36 29.86 -7.93
CA PHE A 481 18.92 30.03 -7.70
C PHE A 481 18.30 31.05 -8.65
N VAL A 482 16.97 30.99 -8.75
CA VAL A 482 16.09 31.95 -9.38
C VAL A 482 15.19 32.53 -8.30
N SER A 483 15.14 33.87 -8.16
CA SER A 483 14.20 34.53 -7.25
C SER A 483 12.90 34.88 -7.97
N PHE A 484 11.76 34.62 -7.32
CA PHE A 484 10.46 35.04 -7.83
C PHE A 484 10.21 36.52 -7.58
N ARG A 485 9.64 37.21 -8.56
CA ARG A 485 9.53 38.67 -8.54
C ARG A 485 8.41 39.20 -9.43
N ASP A 486 7.88 40.36 -9.09
CA ASP A 486 6.77 41.00 -9.79
C ASP A 486 7.08 42.44 -10.28
N PRO A 487 8.14 42.68 -11.06
CA PRO A 487 8.53 44.02 -11.52
C PRO A 487 7.48 44.69 -12.42
N ASP A 488 6.57 43.91 -13.02
CA ASP A 488 5.53 44.39 -13.93
C ASP A 488 4.18 44.62 -13.22
N HIS A 489 4.13 44.60 -11.88
CA HIS A 489 2.94 44.85 -11.05
C HIS A 489 1.73 43.99 -11.45
N ARG A 490 1.96 42.68 -11.62
CA ARG A 490 0.93 41.71 -11.99
C ARG A 490 0.18 41.18 -10.78
N VAL A 491 0.78 41.18 -9.59
CA VAL A 491 0.11 40.79 -8.35
C VAL A 491 -0.83 41.93 -7.94
N PRO A 492 -2.16 41.70 -7.81
CA PRO A 492 -3.15 42.77 -7.67
C PRO A 492 -3.37 43.22 -6.22
N PHE A 493 -2.52 42.80 -5.28
CA PHE A 493 -2.58 43.12 -3.86
C PHE A 493 -1.21 43.55 -3.33
N PRO A 494 -1.15 44.23 -2.16
CA PRO A 494 0.12 44.67 -1.58
C PRO A 494 1.07 43.50 -1.30
N ILE A 495 2.36 43.71 -1.59
CA ILE A 495 3.44 42.75 -1.31
C ILE A 495 4.51 43.39 -0.44
N VAL A 496 5.34 42.60 0.24
CA VAL A 496 6.36 43.13 1.17
C VAL A 496 7.32 44.11 0.49
N ASN A 497 7.83 43.75 -0.68
CA ASN A 497 8.83 44.54 -1.40
C ASN A 497 8.22 45.48 -2.46
N GLU A 498 7.00 45.98 -2.23
CA GLU A 498 6.20 46.74 -3.21
C GLU A 498 6.93 47.96 -3.78
N ASN A 499 7.72 48.62 -2.93
CA ASN A 499 8.44 49.86 -3.22
C ASN A 499 9.86 49.66 -3.75
N THR A 500 10.25 48.42 -4.05
CA THR A 500 11.57 48.10 -4.63
C THR A 500 11.47 47.97 -6.14
N ARG A 501 12.59 48.15 -6.86
CA ARG A 501 12.60 48.02 -8.33
C ARG A 501 12.19 46.62 -8.81
N ASP A 502 12.71 45.59 -8.16
CA ASP A 502 12.53 44.22 -8.62
C ASP A 502 11.27 43.57 -8.05
N ARG A 503 10.70 44.09 -6.94
CA ARG A 503 9.49 43.55 -6.31
C ARG A 503 9.64 42.05 -6.02
N LEU A 504 10.72 41.68 -5.34
CA LEU A 504 10.99 40.29 -4.95
C LEU A 504 9.86 39.77 -4.05
N LEU A 505 9.35 38.58 -4.36
CA LEU A 505 8.28 37.95 -3.58
C LEU A 505 8.86 37.25 -2.35
N THR A 506 8.11 37.28 -1.26
CA THR A 506 8.49 36.72 0.04
C THR A 506 7.47 35.69 0.54
N GLY A 507 7.83 34.90 1.54
CA GLY A 507 6.89 33.94 2.16
C GLY A 507 5.71 34.59 2.88
N ALA A 508 5.73 35.91 3.11
CA ALA A 508 4.55 36.64 3.56
C ALA A 508 3.58 36.98 2.41
N ASP A 509 4.04 36.96 1.16
CA ASP A 509 3.23 37.27 -0.02
C ASP A 509 2.46 36.04 -0.52
N PHE A 510 3.15 34.89 -0.58
CA PHE A 510 2.62 33.61 -1.06
C PHE A 510 3.17 32.43 -0.25
N ASP A 511 2.39 31.35 -0.22
CA ASP A 511 2.68 30.07 0.42
C ASP A 511 2.80 29.00 -0.68
N ILE A 512 3.99 28.88 -1.26
CA ILE A 512 4.18 28.20 -2.55
C ILE A 512 4.55 26.73 -2.38
N GLU A 513 3.65 25.80 -2.68
CA GLU A 513 3.88 24.38 -2.36
C GLU A 513 4.19 23.49 -3.54
N SER A 514 3.99 23.94 -4.77
CA SER A 514 4.18 23.06 -5.93
C SER A 514 4.69 23.77 -7.16
N LEU A 515 5.43 23.04 -8.02
CA LEU A 515 6.07 23.58 -9.21
C LEU A 515 5.88 22.66 -10.42
N ALA A 516 5.41 23.25 -11.52
CA ALA A 516 5.28 22.59 -12.82
C ALA A 516 5.93 23.41 -13.94
N ARG A 517 6.22 22.76 -15.07
CA ARG A 517 6.81 23.40 -16.27
C ARG A 517 5.93 23.18 -17.49
N ASP A 518 5.60 24.28 -18.18
CA ASP A 518 4.85 24.19 -19.44
C ASP A 518 5.73 23.92 -20.67
N ALA A 519 5.08 23.70 -21.83
CA ALA A 519 5.74 23.44 -23.10
C ALA A 519 6.68 24.56 -23.59
N ARG A 520 6.49 25.80 -23.12
CA ARG A 520 7.36 26.96 -23.42
C ARG A 520 8.48 27.09 -22.40
N GLY A 521 8.43 26.30 -21.34
CA GLY A 521 9.34 26.32 -20.21
C GLY A 521 9.08 27.46 -19.23
N ASN A 522 7.88 28.04 -19.21
CA ASN A 522 7.45 28.85 -18.07
C ASN A 522 7.20 27.92 -16.88
N LEU A 523 7.34 28.47 -15.68
CA LEU A 523 7.04 27.76 -14.45
C LEU A 523 5.64 28.14 -13.98
N TRP A 524 4.94 27.15 -13.45
CA TRP A 524 3.64 27.28 -12.83
C TRP A 524 3.76 26.85 -11.38
N ILE A 525 3.24 27.65 -10.47
CA ILE A 525 3.38 27.48 -9.03
C ILE A 525 1.98 27.38 -8.42
N GLY A 526 1.77 26.40 -7.54
CA GLY A 526 0.60 26.33 -6.67
C GLY A 526 0.86 27.13 -5.39
N ASP A 527 -0.17 27.83 -4.91
CA ASP A 527 -0.13 28.62 -3.67
C ASP A 527 -1.23 28.18 -2.71
N GLU A 528 -0.99 28.29 -1.40
CA GLU A 528 -1.97 27.94 -0.37
C GLU A 528 -2.74 29.12 0.23
N PHE A 529 -2.15 30.31 0.25
CA PHE A 529 -2.80 31.45 0.89
C PHE A 529 -4.02 31.90 0.10
N GLY A 530 -3.93 32.14 -1.19
CA GLY A 530 -5.07 32.51 -2.01
C GLY A 530 -5.44 31.45 -3.04
N PRO A 531 -5.40 30.16 -2.67
CA PRO A 531 -5.29 29.01 -3.59
C PRO A 531 -5.10 29.38 -5.07
N TYR A 532 -3.90 29.83 -5.45
CA TYR A 532 -3.62 30.37 -6.79
C TYR A 532 -2.78 29.44 -7.65
N LEU A 533 -2.99 29.53 -8.98
CA LEU A 533 -1.97 29.22 -9.95
C LEU A 533 -1.20 30.49 -10.35
N ILE A 534 0.08 30.54 -10.02
CA ILE A 534 0.99 31.64 -10.35
C ILE A 534 1.86 31.22 -11.54
N LYS A 535 1.96 32.08 -12.54
CA LYS A 535 2.77 31.82 -13.73
C LYS A 535 3.97 32.76 -13.78
N VAL A 536 5.17 32.19 -13.84
CA VAL A 536 6.42 32.95 -13.98
C VAL A 536 7.23 32.49 -15.20
N ASP A 537 8.02 33.39 -15.78
CA ASP A 537 9.02 32.97 -16.78
C ASP A 537 10.20 32.22 -16.15
N ARG A 538 11.12 31.73 -16.98
CA ARG A 538 12.33 31.00 -16.52
C ARG A 538 13.24 31.81 -15.61
N THR A 539 13.10 33.14 -15.59
CA THR A 539 13.87 34.03 -14.73
C THR A 539 13.16 34.29 -13.40
N GLY A 540 11.94 33.79 -13.20
CA GLY A 540 11.14 34.00 -11.99
C GLY A 540 10.24 35.24 -12.04
N LYS A 541 10.08 35.88 -13.20
CA LYS A 541 9.21 37.06 -13.34
C LYS A 541 7.75 36.65 -13.49
N VAL A 542 6.86 37.16 -12.64
CA VAL A 542 5.41 36.96 -12.76
C VAL A 542 4.89 37.50 -14.10
N LEU A 543 4.11 36.69 -14.81
CA LEU A 543 3.66 37.00 -16.17
C LEU A 543 2.24 37.55 -16.26
N GLN A 544 1.42 37.28 -15.24
CA GLN A 544 0.00 37.63 -15.19
C GLN A 544 -0.49 37.60 -13.74
N ALA A 545 -1.68 38.14 -13.49
CA ALA A 545 -2.32 38.01 -12.19
C ALA A 545 -2.47 36.52 -11.81
N PRO A 546 -2.25 36.16 -10.52
CA PRO A 546 -2.52 34.82 -10.01
C PRO A 546 -3.95 34.38 -10.34
N ILE A 547 -4.12 33.11 -10.73
CA ILE A 547 -5.42 32.57 -11.13
C ILE A 547 -6.05 31.84 -9.92
N PRO A 548 -7.19 32.31 -9.37
CA PRO A 548 -7.83 31.68 -8.22
C PRO A 548 -8.48 30.34 -8.57
N LEU A 549 -8.89 29.60 -7.54
CA LEU A 549 -9.75 28.42 -7.68
C LEU A 549 -11.00 28.74 -8.53
N PRO A 550 -11.39 27.84 -9.47
CA PRO A 550 -12.52 28.09 -10.37
C PRO A 550 -13.88 28.01 -9.69
N ASP A 551 -13.94 27.43 -8.49
CA ASP A 551 -15.15 27.24 -7.69
C ASP A 551 -15.30 28.28 -6.56
N GLY A 552 -14.41 29.29 -6.53
CA GLY A 552 -14.44 30.36 -5.55
C GLY A 552 -13.90 29.98 -4.16
N GLY A 553 -13.26 28.82 -4.02
CA GLY A 553 -12.61 28.43 -2.77
C GLY A 553 -11.54 29.44 -2.32
N LYS A 554 -11.53 29.79 -1.04
CA LYS A 554 -10.57 30.73 -0.44
C LYS A 554 -10.13 30.26 0.94
N SER A 555 -8.86 30.47 1.27
CA SER A 555 -8.33 30.26 2.62
C SER A 555 -8.50 31.53 3.49
N PRO A 556 -8.37 31.43 4.83
CA PRO A 556 -8.32 32.59 5.72
C PRO A 556 -7.22 33.60 5.40
N GLN A 557 -6.12 33.17 4.78
CA GLN A 557 -5.00 34.04 4.39
C GLN A 557 -5.19 34.71 3.03
N SER A 558 -6.23 34.34 2.28
CA SER A 558 -6.46 34.80 0.93
C SER A 558 -6.70 36.31 0.90
N PRO A 559 -5.99 37.07 0.04
CA PRO A 559 -6.26 38.49 -0.13
C PRO A 559 -7.62 38.76 -0.80
N ASP A 560 -8.25 37.75 -1.41
CA ASP A 560 -9.58 37.84 -2.02
C ASP A 560 -10.72 37.53 -1.05
N LEU A 561 -10.42 37.12 0.20
CA LEU A 561 -11.44 36.83 1.21
C LEU A 561 -12.01 38.16 1.74
N ALA A 562 -13.29 38.41 1.45
CA ALA A 562 -13.94 39.63 1.88
C ALA A 562 -14.19 39.62 3.39
N ALA A 563 -14.26 40.81 4.01
CA ALA A 563 -14.61 40.93 5.42
C ALA A 563 -15.98 40.28 5.70
N GLY A 564 -16.00 39.29 6.61
CA GLY A 564 -17.20 38.53 6.96
C GLY A 564 -17.53 37.36 6.01
N GLU A 565 -16.73 37.13 4.96
CA GLU A 565 -16.83 35.93 4.13
C GLU A 565 -16.23 34.72 4.87
N THR A 566 -16.92 33.58 4.81
CA THR A 566 -16.43 32.32 5.41
C THR A 566 -15.48 31.63 4.44
N ALA A 567 -14.25 31.36 4.89
CA ALA A 567 -13.29 30.56 4.13
C ALA A 567 -13.77 29.11 3.96
N THR A 568 -13.66 28.59 2.75
CA THR A 568 -14.06 27.22 2.37
C THR A 568 -12.87 26.29 2.18
N VAL A 569 -11.67 26.84 2.07
CA VAL A 569 -10.41 26.12 2.14
C VAL A 569 -9.81 26.37 3.52
N PRO A 570 -9.32 25.36 4.25
CA PRO A 570 -8.67 25.59 5.54
C PRO A 570 -7.38 26.44 5.39
N ALA A 571 -6.88 26.96 6.50
CA ALA A 571 -5.62 27.73 6.52
C ALA A 571 -4.44 26.83 6.15
N SER A 572 -3.59 27.29 5.21
CA SER A 572 -2.46 26.51 4.66
C SER A 572 -2.87 25.09 4.30
N ARG A 573 -3.87 25.01 3.42
CA ARG A 573 -4.44 23.78 2.81
C ARG A 573 -4.91 24.04 1.38
N GLY A 574 -4.25 24.96 0.68
CA GLY A 574 -4.58 25.29 -0.71
C GLY A 574 -3.91 24.33 -1.68
N PHE A 575 -3.27 24.83 -2.73
CA PHE A 575 -2.66 23.96 -3.75
C PHE A 575 -1.30 23.40 -3.31
N GLU A 576 -1.36 22.30 -2.56
CA GLU A 576 -0.18 21.49 -2.22
C GLU A 576 0.55 20.95 -3.44
N ALA A 577 -0.20 20.46 -4.43
CA ALA A 577 0.37 19.64 -5.48
C ALA A 577 -0.03 20.10 -6.87
N LEU A 578 0.92 20.03 -7.82
CA LEU A 578 0.72 20.49 -9.19
C LEU A 578 1.41 19.57 -10.20
N ALA A 579 0.66 18.60 -10.72
CA ALA A 579 1.16 17.76 -11.78
C ALA A 579 1.00 18.44 -13.16
N ALA A 580 1.90 18.17 -14.11
CA ALA A 580 1.79 18.62 -15.50
C ALA A 580 1.80 17.44 -16.48
N SER A 581 0.95 17.52 -17.51
CA SER A 581 1.00 16.59 -18.65
C SER A 581 2.38 16.62 -19.30
N ARG A 582 2.81 15.48 -19.87
CA ARG A 582 4.15 15.36 -20.50
C ARG A 582 4.40 16.37 -21.61
N ASP A 583 3.35 16.81 -22.30
CA ASP A 583 3.43 17.83 -23.34
C ASP A 583 3.30 19.28 -22.81
N GLY A 584 3.19 19.46 -21.50
CA GLY A 584 3.11 20.74 -20.82
C GLY A 584 1.88 21.57 -21.19
N ARG A 585 0.80 20.94 -21.65
CA ARG A 585 -0.44 21.61 -22.09
C ARG A 585 -1.55 21.60 -21.03
N THR A 586 -1.48 20.67 -20.09
CA THR A 586 -2.47 20.51 -19.04
C THR A 586 -1.78 20.46 -17.68
N LEU A 587 -2.34 21.18 -16.71
CA LEU A 587 -1.95 21.07 -15.31
C LEU A 587 -3.07 20.40 -14.52
N TYR A 588 -2.68 19.72 -13.45
CA TYR A 588 -3.56 19.07 -12.49
C TYR A 588 -3.26 19.58 -11.08
N PRO A 589 -3.78 20.77 -10.69
CA PRO A 589 -3.67 21.27 -9.33
C PRO A 589 -4.52 20.43 -8.38
N ILE A 590 -4.02 20.19 -7.17
CA ILE A 590 -4.67 19.34 -6.16
C ILE A 590 -4.61 20.06 -4.80
N LEU A 591 -5.73 20.05 -4.07
CA LEU A 591 -5.76 20.56 -2.70
C LEU A 591 -5.10 19.59 -1.73
N GLU A 592 -4.40 20.12 -0.72
CA GLU A 592 -3.77 19.32 0.33
C GLU A 592 -4.80 18.50 1.14
N GLY A 593 -5.88 19.20 1.49
CA GLY A 593 -6.94 18.76 2.38
C GLY A 593 -8.32 18.75 1.72
N ALA A 594 -9.32 18.33 2.49
CA ALA A 594 -10.71 18.54 2.12
C ALA A 594 -11.10 20.01 2.33
N ARG A 595 -12.11 20.46 1.60
CA ARG A 595 -12.75 21.76 1.88
C ARG A 595 -13.52 21.70 3.21
N THR A 596 -13.66 22.83 3.88
CA THR A 596 -14.40 22.91 5.15
C THR A 596 -15.91 22.68 4.97
N ASP A 597 -16.41 22.93 3.76
CA ASP A 597 -17.80 22.74 3.35
C ASP A 597 -18.09 21.35 2.75
N ASP A 598 -17.10 20.47 2.63
CA ASP A 598 -17.31 19.10 2.15
C ASP A 598 -17.80 18.16 3.28
N THR A 599 -18.93 17.50 3.07
CA THR A 599 -19.45 16.48 4.00
C THR A 599 -18.52 15.28 4.18
N ASN A 600 -17.63 15.01 3.22
CA ASN A 600 -16.65 13.94 3.28
C ASN A 600 -15.22 14.49 3.38
N GLN A 601 -14.73 14.60 4.62
CA GLN A 601 -13.40 15.14 4.94
C GLN A 601 -12.23 14.26 4.43
N ARG A 602 -12.50 13.08 3.86
CA ARG A 602 -11.49 12.25 3.17
C ARG A 602 -11.25 12.66 1.72
N ARG A 603 -12.07 13.56 1.15
CA ARG A 603 -11.99 13.92 -0.26
C ARG A 603 -10.81 14.85 -0.54
N ARG A 604 -10.06 14.57 -1.62
CA ARG A 604 -9.08 15.48 -2.22
C ARG A 604 -9.49 15.74 -3.66
N ILE A 605 -9.49 17.01 -4.07
CA ILE A 605 -10.01 17.46 -5.37
C ILE A 605 -8.85 17.69 -6.32
N VAL A 606 -8.94 17.12 -7.52
CA VAL A 606 -8.01 17.34 -8.64
C VAL A 606 -8.71 18.20 -9.68
N TYR A 607 -8.14 19.36 -10.02
CA TYR A 607 -8.65 20.24 -11.06
C TYR A 607 -7.92 20.01 -12.39
N GLU A 608 -8.53 20.38 -13.52
CA GLU A 608 -7.84 20.40 -14.82
C GLU A 608 -7.72 21.83 -15.35
N PHE A 609 -6.50 22.22 -15.69
CA PHE A 609 -6.18 23.55 -16.24
C PHE A 609 -5.57 23.44 -17.64
N ASP A 610 -6.13 24.17 -18.62
CA ASP A 610 -5.60 24.24 -19.99
C ASP A 610 -4.62 25.41 -20.10
N VAL A 611 -3.34 25.09 -20.21
CA VAL A 611 -2.23 26.07 -20.24
C VAL A 611 -2.33 27.01 -21.45
N ARG A 612 -2.84 26.53 -22.58
CA ARG A 612 -2.92 27.32 -23.82
C ARG A 612 -4.08 28.29 -23.78
N LYS A 613 -5.23 27.85 -23.27
CA LYS A 613 -6.41 28.69 -23.08
C LYS A 613 -6.33 29.54 -21.82
N ASN A 614 -5.34 29.28 -20.96
CA ASN A 614 -5.10 29.98 -19.70
C ASN A 614 -6.35 30.00 -18.79
N ARG A 615 -7.01 28.85 -18.67
CA ARG A 615 -8.22 28.70 -17.86
C ARG A 615 -8.44 27.26 -17.41
N TYR A 616 -9.14 27.09 -16.30
CA TYR A 616 -9.69 25.79 -15.90
C TYR A 616 -10.67 25.26 -16.95
N THR A 617 -10.68 23.94 -17.16
CA THR A 617 -11.58 23.31 -18.13
C THR A 617 -12.98 23.07 -17.58
N GLY A 618 -13.15 23.18 -16.26
CA GLY A 618 -14.36 22.80 -15.52
C GLY A 618 -14.40 21.31 -15.15
N ARG A 619 -13.42 20.52 -15.61
CA ARG A 619 -13.30 19.11 -15.23
C ARG A 619 -12.59 18.99 -13.89
N THR A 620 -13.15 18.19 -13.00
CA THR A 620 -12.56 17.80 -11.72
C THR A 620 -12.67 16.29 -11.51
N TRP A 621 -11.80 15.77 -10.65
CA TRP A 621 -11.90 14.44 -10.10
C TRP A 621 -11.72 14.51 -8.59
N SER A 622 -11.97 13.40 -7.91
CA SER A 622 -11.65 13.27 -6.50
C SER A 622 -11.00 11.93 -6.18
N PHE A 623 -10.17 11.86 -5.16
CA PHE A 623 -9.83 10.59 -4.52
C PHE A 623 -10.08 10.68 -3.02
N LEU A 624 -10.22 9.53 -2.37
CA LEU A 624 -10.46 9.44 -0.93
C LEU A 624 -9.20 8.92 -0.24
N VAL A 625 -8.63 9.71 0.68
CA VAL A 625 -7.57 9.25 1.58
C VAL A 625 -8.13 8.26 2.60
N ASP A 626 -7.31 7.44 3.25
CA ASP A 626 -7.81 6.41 4.18
C ASP A 626 -8.43 6.98 5.45
N ASP A 627 -7.87 8.08 5.96
CA ASP A 627 -8.32 8.79 7.16
C ASP A 627 -8.40 10.31 6.87
N PRO A 628 -9.40 11.05 7.38
CA PRO A 628 -9.55 12.48 7.13
C PRO A 628 -8.32 13.35 7.47
N SER A 629 -7.50 12.91 8.43
CA SER A 629 -6.29 13.63 8.85
C SER A 629 -5.11 13.52 7.89
N LEU A 630 -5.15 12.60 6.93
CA LEU A 630 -4.07 12.41 5.96
C LEU A 630 -4.07 13.50 4.89
N LEU A 631 -2.90 13.89 4.44
CA LEU A 631 -2.68 15.02 3.55
C LEU A 631 -2.07 14.52 2.24
N VAL A 632 -2.30 15.25 1.15
CA VAL A 632 -1.47 15.13 -0.05
C VAL A 632 -0.17 15.86 0.24
N GLY A 633 0.96 15.41 -0.31
CA GLY A 633 2.24 16.13 -0.18
C GLY A 633 2.81 16.65 -1.50
N ASP A 634 2.62 15.93 -2.60
CA ASP A 634 2.94 16.37 -3.97
C ASP A 634 2.30 15.41 -4.97
N ALA A 635 2.29 15.79 -6.26
CA ALA A 635 1.76 15.00 -7.36
C ALA A 635 2.56 15.21 -8.64
N ALA A 636 2.84 14.10 -9.34
CA ALA A 636 3.44 14.13 -10.66
C ALA A 636 2.73 13.19 -11.63
N VAL A 637 2.71 13.54 -12.92
CA VAL A 637 2.26 12.60 -13.96
C VAL A 637 3.28 11.47 -14.08
N LEU A 638 2.85 10.25 -13.80
CA LEU A 638 3.65 9.05 -13.95
C LEU A 638 3.84 8.72 -15.44
N ASP A 639 2.73 8.45 -16.13
CA ASP A 639 2.62 8.29 -17.58
C ASP A 639 1.16 8.41 -18.01
N GLY A 640 0.92 8.65 -19.31
CA GLY A 640 -0.44 8.84 -19.83
C GLY A 640 -1.21 9.87 -19.01
N ARG A 641 -2.32 9.43 -18.41
CA ARG A 641 -3.13 10.21 -17.47
C ARG A 641 -3.13 9.63 -16.04
N ARG A 642 -2.06 8.92 -15.67
CA ARG A 642 -1.85 8.40 -14.32
C ARG A 642 -1.02 9.36 -13.50
N LEU A 643 -1.47 9.62 -12.28
CA LEU A 643 -0.77 10.45 -11.31
C LEU A 643 -0.12 9.58 -10.25
N LEU A 644 1.09 9.95 -9.84
CA LEU A 644 1.76 9.49 -8.64
C LEU A 644 1.63 10.60 -7.59
N LEU A 645 1.10 10.25 -6.43
CA LEU A 645 0.79 11.17 -5.33
C LEU A 645 1.59 10.75 -4.09
N ILE A 646 1.96 11.72 -3.26
CA ILE A 646 2.32 11.45 -1.86
C ILE A 646 1.07 11.57 -0.99
N GLU A 647 0.81 10.57 -0.15
CA GLU A 647 -0.15 10.62 0.95
C GLU A 647 0.61 10.49 2.28
N ARG A 648 0.38 11.42 3.21
CA ARG A 648 1.17 11.53 4.44
C ARG A 648 0.32 11.93 5.64
N ASP A 649 0.71 11.50 6.84
CA ASP A 649 0.28 12.13 8.09
C ASP A 649 1.20 13.33 8.44
N ASN A 650 0.87 14.05 9.52
CA ASN A 650 1.68 15.16 10.01
C ASN A 650 2.68 14.76 11.12
N GLY A 651 2.89 13.46 11.33
CA GLY A 651 3.83 12.94 12.33
C GLY A 651 5.27 12.88 11.79
N MET A 652 6.25 13.03 12.69
CA MET A 652 7.68 12.90 12.40
C MET A 652 8.37 11.94 13.38
N GLY A 653 9.53 11.41 12.97
CA GLY A 653 10.30 10.45 13.75
C GLY A 653 9.46 9.24 14.14
N GLN A 654 9.49 8.88 15.43
CA GLN A 654 8.71 7.75 15.96
C GLN A 654 7.19 7.95 15.88
N GLN A 655 6.71 9.17 15.67
CA GLN A 655 5.28 9.48 15.57
C GLN A 655 4.75 9.34 14.14
N SER A 656 5.62 9.14 13.13
CA SER A 656 5.19 8.92 11.75
C SER A 656 4.55 7.55 11.58
N VAL A 657 3.35 7.51 11.00
CA VAL A 657 2.59 6.28 10.76
C VAL A 657 2.35 6.07 9.26
N VAL A 658 1.89 7.10 8.54
CA VAL A 658 1.54 7.03 7.13
C VAL A 658 2.43 7.97 6.32
N LYS A 659 3.26 7.40 5.46
CA LYS A 659 3.99 8.09 4.38
C LYS A 659 3.99 7.17 3.16
N ARG A 660 3.25 7.50 2.10
CA ARG A 660 2.98 6.54 1.01
C ARG A 660 3.05 7.20 -0.36
N LEU A 661 3.49 6.42 -1.34
CA LEU A 661 3.30 6.73 -2.74
C LEU A 661 2.02 6.04 -3.24
N VAL A 662 1.12 6.80 -3.84
CA VAL A 662 -0.19 6.34 -4.31
C VAL A 662 -0.33 6.61 -5.80
N VAL A 663 -0.73 5.60 -6.57
CA VAL A 663 -1.03 5.74 -8.00
C VAL A 663 -2.53 5.83 -8.22
N THR A 664 -2.94 6.77 -9.05
CA THR A 664 -4.31 6.93 -9.53
C THR A 664 -4.36 7.15 -11.05
N ASP A 665 -5.51 6.93 -11.67
CA ASP A 665 -5.71 6.96 -13.13
C ASP A 665 -6.95 7.79 -13.48
N LEU A 666 -6.73 8.96 -14.10
CA LEU A 666 -7.79 9.91 -14.44
C LEU A 666 -8.79 9.36 -15.48
N ASP A 667 -8.40 8.34 -16.25
CA ASP A 667 -9.26 7.69 -17.24
C ASP A 667 -10.16 6.60 -16.62
N LYS A 668 -9.94 6.25 -15.35
CA LYS A 668 -10.66 5.18 -14.64
C LYS A 668 -11.55 5.69 -13.51
N ALA A 669 -11.89 6.97 -13.53
CA ALA A 669 -12.83 7.54 -12.58
C ALA A 669 -14.16 6.77 -12.61
N ALA A 670 -14.73 6.53 -11.43
CA ALA A 670 -16.09 6.05 -11.29
C ALA A 670 -17.08 7.13 -11.77
N ALA A 671 -18.36 6.75 -11.90
CA ALA A 671 -19.41 7.64 -12.40
C ALA A 671 -19.61 8.91 -11.56
N ASP A 672 -19.24 8.86 -10.28
CA ASP A 672 -19.28 9.99 -9.34
C ASP A 672 -18.00 10.87 -9.38
N GLY A 673 -17.06 10.57 -10.29
CA GLY A 673 -15.78 11.26 -10.41
C GLY A 673 -14.71 10.78 -9.43
N THR A 674 -15.00 9.77 -8.59
CA THR A 674 -14.03 9.21 -7.65
C THR A 674 -13.01 8.34 -8.40
N LEU A 675 -11.73 8.63 -8.18
CA LEU A 675 -10.63 7.94 -8.79
C LEU A 675 -10.24 6.68 -8.01
N PRO A 676 -9.84 5.60 -8.70
CA PRO A 676 -9.25 4.45 -8.05
C PRO A 676 -7.88 4.81 -7.47
N ARG A 677 -7.50 4.15 -6.38
CA ARG A 677 -6.19 4.35 -5.74
C ARG A 677 -5.49 3.03 -5.47
N ARG A 678 -4.17 3.04 -5.59
CA ARG A 678 -3.30 1.91 -5.23
C ARG A 678 -2.04 2.42 -4.55
N THR A 679 -1.75 1.91 -3.36
CA THR A 679 -0.45 2.14 -2.70
C THR A 679 0.66 1.45 -3.50
N ALA A 680 1.56 2.24 -4.06
CA ALA A 680 2.71 1.78 -4.82
C ALA A 680 3.93 1.51 -3.92
N ALA A 681 4.14 2.33 -2.88
CA ALA A 681 5.18 2.13 -1.88
C ALA A 681 4.75 2.73 -0.53
N ASP A 682 5.22 2.11 0.55
CA ASP A 682 5.19 2.67 1.89
C ASP A 682 6.57 3.23 2.21
N LEU A 683 6.68 4.55 2.34
CA LEU A 683 7.93 5.25 2.60
C LEU A 683 8.41 5.09 4.05
N MET A 684 7.57 4.58 4.95
CA MET A 684 8.02 4.13 6.27
C MET A 684 8.71 2.77 6.21
N ARG A 685 8.62 2.05 5.08
CA ARG A 685 9.10 0.67 4.93
C ARG A 685 9.80 0.43 3.59
N ILE A 686 11.05 0.85 3.52
CA ILE A 686 11.89 0.73 2.33
C ILE A 686 13.07 -0.18 2.66
N ALA A 687 13.24 -1.27 1.92
CA ALA A 687 14.37 -2.16 2.13
C ALA A 687 15.68 -1.47 1.70
N ASP A 688 16.74 -1.57 2.50
CA ASP A 688 18.07 -1.04 2.17
C ASP A 688 19.12 -2.17 2.07
N PRO A 689 18.99 -3.07 1.08
CA PRO A 689 19.87 -4.23 0.96
C PRO A 689 21.32 -3.86 0.60
N LYS A 690 21.56 -2.60 0.25
CA LYS A 690 22.89 -2.07 -0.13
C LYS A 690 23.49 -1.18 0.94
N SER A 691 22.84 -1.05 2.10
CA SER A 691 23.33 -0.24 3.21
C SER A 691 23.60 1.21 2.81
N VAL A 692 22.76 1.78 1.94
CA VAL A 692 22.84 3.16 1.44
C VAL A 692 22.68 4.18 2.55
N SER A 693 21.88 3.86 3.56
CA SER A 693 21.56 4.74 4.68
C SER A 693 22.55 4.65 5.85
N THR A 694 23.52 3.74 5.80
CA THR A 694 24.48 3.50 6.88
C THR A 694 25.92 3.83 6.48
N PRO A 695 26.84 4.13 7.43
CA PRO A 695 26.63 4.16 8.89
C PRO A 695 25.69 5.27 9.35
N ALA A 696 24.84 4.95 10.33
CA ALA A 696 23.91 5.90 10.91
C ALA A 696 24.65 6.98 11.72
N ARG A 697 24.14 8.21 11.71
CA ARG A 697 24.57 9.25 12.66
C ARG A 697 24.04 8.91 14.06
N PRO A 698 24.69 9.38 15.13
CA PRO A 698 24.18 9.18 16.49
C PRO A 698 22.75 9.69 16.64
N GLY A 699 21.84 8.82 17.10
CA GLY A 699 20.42 9.15 17.27
C GLY A 699 19.60 9.20 15.98
N GLU A 700 20.16 8.83 14.83
CA GLU A 700 19.46 8.87 13.55
C GLU A 700 18.37 7.80 13.45
N TYR A 701 17.12 8.25 13.34
CA TYR A 701 15.95 7.40 13.25
C TYR A 701 15.66 6.99 11.79
N GLY A 702 15.12 5.79 11.58
CA GLY A 702 14.67 5.35 10.25
C GLY A 702 15.77 4.93 9.28
N VAL A 703 16.94 4.46 9.75
CA VAL A 703 18.04 3.98 8.88
C VAL A 703 18.46 2.56 9.25
N GLY A 704 19.12 1.85 8.34
CA GLY A 704 19.45 0.42 8.47
C GLY A 704 18.75 -0.44 7.43
N GLU A 705 18.66 -1.75 7.65
CA GLU A 705 18.05 -2.70 6.70
C GLU A 705 16.61 -2.33 6.32
N LEU A 706 15.85 -1.80 7.28
CA LEU A 706 14.58 -1.12 7.06
C LEU A 706 14.80 0.38 7.15
N PHE A 707 14.92 1.01 5.98
CA PHE A 707 14.94 2.46 5.86
C PHE A 707 13.50 3.01 5.91
N SER A 708 13.35 4.12 6.62
CA SER A 708 12.11 4.90 6.70
C SER A 708 12.40 6.34 6.30
N PHE A 709 11.37 7.01 5.78
CA PHE A 709 11.38 8.44 5.49
C PHE A 709 10.43 9.19 6.46
N PRO A 710 10.79 9.28 7.77
CA PRO A 710 9.90 9.67 8.87
C PRO A 710 9.87 11.19 9.08
N LEU A 711 9.84 11.95 7.99
CA LEU A 711 9.92 13.41 8.01
C LEU A 711 8.49 13.95 8.00
N GLN A 712 8.18 15.01 8.75
CA GLN A 712 6.80 15.52 8.88
C GLN A 712 6.18 15.80 7.50
N SER A 713 6.92 16.57 6.72
CA SER A 713 6.55 17.07 5.40
C SER A 713 7.31 16.28 4.33
N VAL A 714 6.64 15.31 3.72
CA VAL A 714 7.16 14.59 2.55
C VAL A 714 6.43 15.17 1.35
N GLU A 715 7.07 16.11 0.67
CA GLU A 715 6.36 17.08 -0.19
C GLU A 715 7.03 17.20 -1.56
N SER A 716 7.73 16.17 -2.02
CA SER A 716 8.33 16.21 -3.34
C SER A 716 8.37 14.82 -3.94
N VAL A 717 7.72 14.64 -5.10
CA VAL A 717 7.72 13.38 -5.84
C VAL A 717 8.05 13.59 -7.31
N LEU A 718 9.12 12.93 -7.76
CA LEU A 718 9.53 12.97 -9.15
C LEU A 718 9.70 11.55 -9.72
N PRO A 719 8.75 11.08 -10.54
CA PRO A 719 8.92 9.87 -11.33
C PRO A 719 10.14 10.00 -12.24
N LEU A 720 11.09 9.09 -12.07
CA LEU A 720 12.26 8.97 -12.93
C LEU A 720 12.02 7.90 -14.00
N GLY A 721 12.99 7.69 -14.88
CA GLY A 721 12.91 6.64 -15.90
C GLY A 721 12.84 5.23 -15.29
N GLY A 722 11.94 4.39 -15.81
CA GLY A 722 11.64 3.06 -15.28
C GLY A 722 10.68 3.11 -14.10
N ASP A 723 10.93 2.26 -13.12
CA ASP A 723 10.18 2.13 -11.86
C ASP A 723 10.81 2.93 -10.71
N ARG A 724 11.55 3.98 -11.04
CA ARG A 724 12.27 4.82 -10.06
C ARG A 724 11.47 6.05 -9.69
N VAL A 725 11.55 6.43 -8.42
CA VAL A 725 10.96 7.66 -7.91
C VAL A 725 12.01 8.37 -7.06
N LEU A 726 12.18 9.68 -7.28
CA LEU A 726 12.84 10.56 -6.32
C LEU A 726 11.79 11.10 -5.37
N VAL A 727 12.10 11.07 -4.08
CA VAL A 727 11.30 11.67 -3.02
C VAL A 727 12.17 12.62 -2.22
N ALA A 728 11.64 13.77 -1.85
CA ALA A 728 12.29 14.71 -0.94
C ALA A 728 11.33 15.21 0.14
N ASN A 729 11.88 15.75 1.23
CA ASN A 729 11.10 16.37 2.29
C ASN A 729 11.13 17.88 2.22
N ASP A 730 10.09 18.50 2.79
CA ASP A 730 10.23 19.80 3.42
C ASP A 730 10.68 19.61 4.89
N ASN A 731 11.61 20.43 5.37
CA ASN A 731 12.10 20.40 6.75
C ASN A 731 11.46 21.47 7.63
N ASN A 732 10.49 22.24 7.12
CA ASN A 732 9.75 23.30 7.83
C ASN A 732 10.70 24.17 8.66
N PHE A 733 11.76 24.64 8.02
CA PHE A 733 12.96 25.11 8.70
C PHE A 733 12.69 26.22 9.73
N PRO A 734 13.31 26.19 10.93
CA PRO A 734 14.16 25.14 11.49
C PRO A 734 13.38 24.11 12.36
N GLY A 735 12.07 24.00 12.18
CA GLY A 735 11.12 23.40 13.12
C GLY A 735 11.10 21.86 13.19
N ASN A 736 11.38 21.15 12.10
CA ASN A 736 11.36 19.68 12.12
C ASN A 736 12.65 19.08 12.68
N ASP A 737 12.52 17.97 13.40
CA ASP A 737 13.63 17.20 13.99
C ASP A 737 13.37 15.67 13.95
N GLY A 738 12.65 15.21 12.94
CA GLY A 738 12.17 13.82 12.81
C GLY A 738 13.30 12.80 12.65
N ARG A 739 14.42 13.19 12.03
CA ARG A 739 15.57 12.29 11.83
C ARG A 739 16.42 12.17 13.10
N ILE A 740 16.64 13.27 13.82
CA ILE A 740 17.40 13.32 15.08
C ILE A 740 16.72 14.34 16.02
N PRO A 741 16.07 13.90 17.12
CA PRO A 741 15.39 14.81 18.03
C PRO A 741 16.30 15.93 18.57
N GLY A 742 15.80 17.16 18.58
CA GLY A 742 16.51 18.37 19.00
C GLY A 742 17.50 18.93 17.98
N ARG A 743 17.57 18.37 16.76
CA ARG A 743 18.40 18.86 15.66
C ARG A 743 17.55 19.10 14.42
N ALA A 744 17.65 20.29 13.84
CA ALA A 744 16.91 20.65 12.64
C ALA A 744 17.17 19.62 11.53
N ASP A 745 16.10 19.13 10.92
CA ASP A 745 16.16 18.14 9.86
C ASP A 745 16.92 18.71 8.65
N ASP A 746 17.88 17.93 8.15
CA ASP A 746 18.52 18.22 6.87
C ASP A 746 17.52 17.97 5.73
N THR A 747 17.66 18.67 4.62
CA THR A 747 16.87 18.36 3.41
C THR A 747 17.42 17.08 2.78
N GLU A 748 16.59 16.08 2.65
CA GLU A 748 16.94 14.75 2.23
C GLU A 748 16.26 14.38 0.93
N LEU A 749 17.04 13.92 -0.05
CA LEU A 749 16.55 13.40 -1.32
C LEU A 749 16.91 11.93 -1.41
N ILE A 750 15.89 11.08 -1.53
CA ILE A 750 16.04 9.65 -1.77
C ILE A 750 15.63 9.31 -3.20
N VAL A 751 16.28 8.31 -3.76
CA VAL A 751 15.77 7.60 -4.94
C VAL A 751 15.46 6.19 -4.52
N ILE A 752 14.27 5.73 -4.88
CA ILE A 752 13.80 4.38 -4.58
C ILE A 752 13.43 3.67 -5.89
N ASP A 753 13.75 2.38 -5.95
CA ASP A 753 13.21 1.50 -6.97
C ASP A 753 11.88 0.94 -6.44
N VAL A 754 10.78 1.12 -7.19
CA VAL A 754 9.39 0.77 -6.82
C VAL A 754 8.82 -0.24 -7.82
N PRO A 755 9.07 -1.55 -7.64
CA PRO A 755 8.69 -2.57 -8.59
C PRO A 755 7.18 -2.58 -8.93
N GLY A 756 6.86 -2.46 -10.22
CA GLY A 756 5.48 -2.40 -10.69
C GLY A 756 4.77 -1.09 -10.34
N LEU A 757 5.54 0.01 -10.32
CA LEU A 757 5.02 1.36 -10.23
C LEU A 757 4.06 1.66 -11.39
N ARG A 758 4.49 1.32 -12.61
CA ARG A 758 3.75 1.54 -13.86
C ARG A 758 2.83 0.40 -14.24
#